data_AF-B8M8L5-F1
#
_entry.id   AF-B8M8L5-F1
#
_cell.length_a   1.000
_cell.length_b   1.000
_cell.length_c   1.000
_cell.angle_alpha   90.00
_cell.angle_beta   90.00
_cell.angle_gamma   90.00
#
_symmetry.space_group_name_H-M   'P 1'
#
loop_
_entity.id
_entity.type
_entity.pdbx_description
1 polymer ?
#
loop_
_entity_poly.entity_id
_entity_poly.type
_entity_poly.pdbx_seq_one_letter_code
_entity_poly.pdbx_strand_id
1 'polypeptide(L)'
;MVQTLELWGHWGPQIHGEKVCMILEELSLPYKIHYLEFSEVKNESYLQITPNGRLPALKDPNTWITLWESGAIILYLVDQYDMEGKISYKDSPEKYLCQQWLAFQISGQGPYFGQATWFARFHPEKLPSAIDRYANEIPRVIGVIERALSKNSAGNWLVGDKCLHRMPNIRPTPTILLPRLPAKTLVGLDLLSFTSTEQFYGISDLTPGWHFLYTGTTESFSIRCGAWFYVRNLPFDSVSGSNDSSNSIIRYNGTATTDGPDIRIWKWNKHIETLVPMKGDNDENRLETMRWKANLGGLRQMGALFSYRTKGLPESTEVDEDELSGKEPTRKDWVRLTNRITPEILSRILGTPFSDDDDRPSWSINSASTAARDADNIPGITGEMASEVRTNSFGGGEEGQKEKELQFLPIDLKRTWREGAIGRERTEAAQDRSWALGDLIRRYSSPKNNDEKKGEGEILGELQFCFLMILTLMNYSCLEQWKRLLALILTCRIAIKEREPLFRDVLQLLRLQLRHGEDIDGGLFEMDGDYDGNFLRKLLTDFRQSVHQLEESETDGAGSLVRPEMDALEQWVRAEYGWELRKDLIMRRGMLQLEDGEQVEMEMSGADEDDETGEYAPVIVDTGDGTGQEHEATDVDTPMD
;
A
#
# COMPACT_ATOMS: atom_id res chain seq x y z
N MET A 1 32.70 -18.93 18.57
CA MET A 1 32.32 -18.31 17.29
C MET A 1 32.74 -19.24 16.17
N VAL A 2 31.82 -19.60 15.29
CA VAL A 2 32.11 -20.40 14.09
C VAL A 2 32.93 -19.51 13.14
N GLN A 3 34.08 -20.01 12.67
CA GLN A 3 34.89 -19.31 11.67
C GLN A 3 34.17 -19.32 10.31
N THR A 4 34.38 -18.28 9.53
CA THR A 4 33.74 -18.08 8.22
C THR A 4 34.09 -19.22 7.25
N LEU A 5 33.08 -19.91 6.70
CA LEU A 5 33.26 -20.97 5.72
C LEU A 5 33.63 -20.40 4.34
N GLU A 6 34.46 -21.11 3.57
CA GLU A 6 34.86 -20.71 2.21
C GLU A 6 34.06 -21.53 1.18
N LEU A 7 33.25 -20.86 0.35
CA LEU A 7 32.42 -21.49 -0.68
C LEU A 7 32.90 -21.04 -2.07
N TRP A 8 33.20 -21.98 -2.96
CA TRP A 8 33.48 -21.69 -4.36
C TRP A 8 32.21 -21.87 -5.20
N GLY A 9 31.83 -20.81 -5.91
CA GLY A 9 30.63 -20.73 -6.76
C GLY A 9 30.89 -19.97 -8.06
N HIS A 10 29.87 -19.78 -8.90
CA HIS A 10 29.95 -18.98 -10.12
C HIS A 10 29.02 -17.77 -10.04
N TRP A 11 29.43 -16.64 -10.63
CA TRP A 11 28.58 -15.47 -10.82
C TRP A 11 27.70 -15.68 -12.06
N GLY A 12 26.54 -16.32 -11.88
CA GLY A 12 25.63 -16.66 -12.98
C GLY A 12 24.74 -17.87 -12.64
N PRO A 13 23.82 -18.28 -13.55
CA PRO A 13 22.82 -19.30 -13.26
C PRO A 13 23.45 -20.67 -13.04
N GLN A 14 23.76 -21.00 -11.79
CA GLN A 14 24.22 -22.31 -11.38
C GLN A 14 23.40 -22.82 -10.19
N ILE A 15 22.38 -23.61 -10.52
CA ILE A 15 21.40 -24.22 -9.59
C ILE A 15 22.07 -24.97 -8.41
N HIS A 16 23.30 -25.45 -8.59
CA HIS A 16 23.97 -26.29 -7.60
C HIS A 16 24.66 -25.51 -6.48
N GLY A 17 25.18 -24.31 -6.73
CA GLY A 17 25.85 -23.48 -5.73
C GLY A 17 24.87 -22.72 -4.84
N GLU A 18 23.80 -22.19 -5.45
CA GLU A 18 22.77 -21.40 -4.76
C GLU A 18 22.10 -22.16 -3.61
N LYS A 19 21.81 -23.46 -3.80
CA LYS A 19 21.21 -24.27 -2.73
C LYS A 19 22.13 -24.47 -1.52
N VAL A 20 23.45 -24.42 -1.69
CA VAL A 20 24.39 -24.47 -0.55
C VAL A 20 24.32 -23.14 0.20
N CYS A 21 24.30 -22.00 -0.50
CA CYS A 21 24.11 -20.68 0.11
C CYS A 21 22.81 -20.63 0.92
N MET A 22 21.69 -21.11 0.38
CA MET A 22 20.40 -21.12 1.11
C MET A 22 20.47 -21.85 2.44
N ILE A 23 21.18 -22.99 2.49
CA ILE A 23 21.34 -23.76 3.74
C ILE A 23 22.26 -23.02 4.72
N LEU A 24 23.31 -22.37 4.23
CA LEU A 24 24.19 -21.54 5.07
C LEU A 24 23.42 -20.36 5.69
N GLU A 25 22.58 -19.66 4.89
CA GLU A 25 21.73 -18.56 5.35
C GLU A 25 20.67 -19.02 6.35
N GLU A 26 19.99 -20.14 6.08
CA GLU A 26 18.94 -20.66 6.96
C GLU A 26 19.48 -21.12 8.32
N LEU A 27 20.73 -21.58 8.36
CA LEU A 27 21.46 -21.90 9.58
C LEU A 27 22.22 -20.71 10.19
N SER A 28 22.11 -19.52 9.59
CA SER A 28 22.81 -18.30 10.01
C SER A 28 24.34 -18.49 10.14
N LEU A 29 24.94 -19.28 9.24
CA LEU A 29 26.37 -19.57 9.25
C LEU A 29 27.15 -18.51 8.48
N PRO A 30 28.26 -17.97 9.03
CA PRO A 30 29.08 -17.01 8.31
C PRO A 30 29.84 -17.71 7.18
N TYR A 31 29.74 -17.19 5.95
CA TYR A 31 30.47 -17.74 4.80
C TYR A 31 30.95 -16.65 3.84
N LYS A 32 31.96 -16.98 3.05
CA LYS A 32 32.53 -16.14 2.00
C LYS A 32 32.48 -16.88 0.68
N ILE A 33 31.92 -16.24 -0.35
CA ILE A 33 31.86 -16.81 -1.69
C ILE A 33 33.07 -16.37 -2.51
N HIS A 34 33.76 -17.34 -3.09
CA HIS A 34 34.78 -17.20 -4.11
C HIS A 34 34.16 -17.49 -5.48
N TYR A 35 33.90 -16.44 -6.26
CA TYR A 35 33.36 -16.58 -7.60
C TYR A 35 34.44 -17.00 -8.59
N LEU A 36 34.14 -18.03 -9.39
CA LEU A 36 34.97 -18.53 -10.47
C LEU A 36 34.19 -18.53 -11.78
N GLU A 37 34.83 -18.18 -12.88
CA GLU A 37 34.27 -18.36 -14.23
C GLU A 37 34.32 -19.83 -14.66
N PHE A 38 33.43 -20.25 -15.58
CA PHE A 38 33.42 -21.62 -16.10
C PHE A 38 34.71 -22.00 -16.84
N SER A 39 35.45 -21.03 -17.36
CA SER A 39 36.79 -21.22 -17.93
C SER A 39 37.83 -21.59 -16.86
N GLU A 40 37.65 -21.10 -15.63
CA GLU A 40 38.62 -21.22 -14.54
C GLU A 40 38.45 -22.49 -13.70
N VAL A 41 37.30 -23.19 -13.80
CA VAL A 41 37.04 -24.43 -13.05
C VAL A 41 37.97 -25.59 -13.42
N LYS A 42 38.78 -25.43 -14.47
CA LYS A 42 39.81 -26.39 -14.90
C LYS A 42 41.24 -25.91 -14.62
N ASN A 43 41.40 -24.76 -13.97
CA ASN A 43 42.71 -24.29 -13.54
C ASN A 43 43.27 -25.18 -12.42
N GLU A 44 44.58 -25.40 -12.44
CA GLU A 44 45.27 -26.25 -11.46
C GLU A 44 44.96 -25.82 -10.02
N SER A 45 44.90 -24.50 -9.76
CA SER A 45 44.58 -23.95 -8.44
C SER A 45 43.22 -24.38 -7.88
N TYR A 46 42.21 -24.59 -8.74
CA TYR A 46 40.88 -25.06 -8.32
C TYR A 46 40.77 -26.58 -8.35
N LEU A 47 41.50 -27.27 -9.23
CA LEU A 47 41.55 -28.73 -9.25
C LEU A 47 42.14 -29.33 -7.96
N GLN A 48 43.01 -28.60 -7.29
CA GLN A 48 43.51 -28.95 -5.95
C GLN A 48 42.40 -28.91 -4.87
N ILE A 49 41.32 -28.17 -5.10
CA ILE A 49 40.16 -28.06 -4.19
C ILE A 49 39.09 -29.09 -4.58
N THR A 50 38.83 -29.24 -5.89
CA THR A 50 37.88 -30.22 -6.42
C THR A 50 38.46 -30.96 -7.63
N PRO A 51 38.76 -32.26 -7.50
CA PRO A 51 39.33 -33.02 -8.61
C PRO A 51 38.35 -33.17 -9.80
N ASN A 52 37.04 -32.97 -9.56
CA ASN A 52 36.02 -32.97 -10.61
C ASN A 52 36.13 -31.72 -11.51
N GLY A 53 36.71 -30.62 -11.00
CA GLY A 53 36.74 -29.33 -11.68
C GLY A 53 35.34 -28.85 -12.03
N ARG A 54 34.43 -28.95 -11.05
CA ARG A 54 33.03 -28.53 -11.10
C ARG A 54 32.69 -27.80 -9.80
N LEU A 55 31.75 -26.87 -9.89
CA LEU A 55 31.21 -26.12 -8.75
C LEU A 55 29.90 -26.77 -8.27
N PRO A 56 29.52 -26.63 -6.99
CA PRO A 56 30.25 -25.92 -5.92
C PRO A 56 31.27 -26.80 -5.18
N ALA A 57 32.17 -26.15 -4.45
CA ALA A 57 33.02 -26.74 -3.42
C ALA A 57 32.95 -25.90 -2.15
N LEU A 58 33.03 -26.53 -0.97
CA LEU A 58 33.01 -25.89 0.33
C LEU A 58 34.24 -26.32 1.13
N LYS A 59 34.91 -25.38 1.77
CA LYS A 59 35.96 -25.64 2.76
C LYS A 59 35.54 -25.05 4.09
N ASP A 60 35.62 -25.88 5.10
CA ASP A 60 35.27 -25.51 6.46
C ASP A 60 36.53 -25.40 7.31
N PRO A 61 36.93 -24.19 7.73
CA PRO A 61 38.11 -23.99 8.58
C PRO A 61 37.90 -24.46 10.03
N ASN A 62 36.66 -24.78 10.44
CA ASN A 62 36.35 -25.26 11.78
C ASN A 62 36.65 -26.76 11.93
N THR A 63 36.41 -27.54 10.88
CA THR A 63 36.63 -29.01 10.85
C THR A 63 37.77 -29.42 9.92
N TRP A 64 38.34 -28.48 9.18
CA TRP A 64 39.38 -28.68 8.17
C TRP A 64 38.97 -29.59 7.01
N ILE A 65 37.67 -29.80 6.79
CA ILE A 65 37.17 -30.58 5.66
C ILE A 65 37.03 -29.71 4.41
N THR A 66 37.30 -30.30 3.26
CA THR A 66 36.97 -29.73 1.95
C THR A 66 36.07 -30.73 1.22
N LEU A 67 34.90 -30.27 0.80
CA LEU A 67 33.87 -31.06 0.16
C LEU A 67 33.51 -30.47 -1.20
N TRP A 68 33.19 -31.37 -2.13
CA TRP A 68 32.63 -31.07 -3.43
C TRP A 68 31.39 -31.94 -3.62
N GLU A 69 30.57 -31.61 -4.61
CA GLU A 69 29.18 -32.06 -4.75
C GLU A 69 28.24 -31.42 -3.73
N SER A 70 27.35 -30.61 -4.28
CA SER A 70 26.36 -29.85 -3.51
C SER A 70 25.46 -30.70 -2.59
N GLY A 71 25.17 -31.96 -2.94
CA GLY A 71 24.42 -32.87 -2.05
C GLY A 71 25.22 -33.32 -0.82
N ALA A 72 26.50 -33.63 -1.00
CA ALA A 72 27.38 -34.02 0.11
C ALA A 72 27.64 -32.85 1.06
N ILE A 73 27.81 -31.64 0.50
CA ILE A 73 27.96 -30.41 1.27
C ILE A 73 26.72 -30.15 2.14
N ILE A 74 25.51 -30.28 1.59
CA ILE A 74 24.27 -30.05 2.35
C ILE A 74 24.13 -31.05 3.50
N LEU A 75 24.40 -32.34 3.24
CA LEU A 75 24.35 -33.37 4.29
C LEU A 75 25.35 -33.07 5.41
N TYR A 76 26.56 -32.63 5.06
CA TYR A 76 27.58 -32.22 6.01
C TYR A 76 27.12 -31.02 6.87
N LEU A 77 26.58 -29.97 6.24
CA LEU A 77 26.12 -28.78 6.96
C LEU A 77 24.99 -29.10 7.94
N VAL A 78 24.04 -29.94 7.54
CA VAL A 78 22.97 -30.41 8.42
C VAL A 78 23.53 -31.20 9.60
N ASP A 79 24.43 -32.14 9.34
CA ASP A 79 24.97 -33.01 10.38
C ASP A 79 25.81 -32.24 11.41
N GLN A 80 26.60 -31.27 10.95
CA GLN A 80 27.54 -30.53 11.80
C GLN A 80 26.95 -29.27 12.43
N TYR A 81 26.01 -28.59 11.77
CA TYR A 81 25.56 -27.27 12.18
C TYR A 81 24.07 -27.14 12.46
N ASP A 82 23.21 -28.04 11.93
CA ASP A 82 21.79 -28.04 12.27
C ASP A 82 21.54 -28.75 13.61
N MET A 83 22.08 -28.22 14.71
CA MET A 83 22.03 -28.89 16.01
C MET A 83 20.61 -29.07 16.55
N GLU A 84 19.71 -28.16 16.21
CA GLU A 84 18.34 -28.07 16.70
C GLU A 84 17.31 -28.73 15.76
N GLY A 85 17.74 -29.23 14.59
CA GLY A 85 16.83 -29.78 13.60
C GLY A 85 15.89 -28.71 13.02
N LYS A 86 16.41 -27.51 12.78
CA LYS A 86 15.69 -26.38 12.20
C LYS A 86 15.25 -26.70 10.78
N ILE A 87 16.12 -27.31 9.99
CA ILE A 87 15.89 -27.56 8.56
C ILE A 87 15.71 -29.04 8.24
N SER A 88 16.24 -29.96 9.03
CA SER A 88 16.13 -31.41 8.80
C SER A 88 15.72 -32.19 10.05
N TYR A 89 15.30 -33.43 9.85
CA TYR A 89 15.10 -34.42 10.90
C TYR A 89 16.41 -35.15 11.24
N LYS A 90 16.62 -35.46 12.52
CA LYS A 90 17.81 -36.16 13.02
C LYS A 90 17.58 -37.64 13.31
N ASP A 91 16.75 -37.92 14.32
CA ASP A 91 16.59 -39.26 14.89
C ASP A 91 15.30 -39.96 14.44
N SER A 92 14.56 -39.34 13.52
CA SER A 92 13.27 -39.84 13.05
C SER A 92 13.37 -40.46 11.64
N PRO A 93 12.47 -41.40 11.28
CA PRO A 93 12.46 -42.03 9.96
C PRO A 93 12.38 -41.03 8.80
N GLU A 94 11.80 -39.85 9.04
CA GLU A 94 11.67 -38.74 8.09
C GLU A 94 13.03 -38.26 7.55
N LYS A 95 14.13 -38.44 8.30
CA LYS A 95 15.49 -38.17 7.80
C LYS A 95 15.79 -38.93 6.50
N TYR A 96 15.41 -40.20 6.42
CA TYR A 96 15.62 -41.01 5.23
C TYR A 96 14.71 -40.57 4.08
N LEU A 97 13.51 -40.09 4.37
CA LEU A 97 12.60 -39.52 3.37
C LEU A 97 13.17 -38.22 2.79
N CYS A 98 13.76 -37.36 3.63
CA CYS A 98 14.48 -36.17 3.17
C CYS A 98 15.69 -36.57 2.30
N GLN A 99 16.47 -37.57 2.71
CA GLN A 99 17.58 -38.07 1.89
C GLN A 99 17.12 -38.66 0.55
N GLN A 100 15.96 -39.32 0.49
CA GLN A 100 15.37 -39.80 -0.76
C GLN A 100 15.09 -38.64 -1.73
N TRP A 101 14.52 -37.54 -1.25
CA TRP A 101 14.27 -36.37 -2.09
C TRP A 101 15.57 -35.66 -2.48
N LEU A 102 16.59 -35.66 -1.62
CA LEU A 102 17.91 -35.17 -1.98
C LEU A 102 18.55 -36.02 -3.08
N ALA A 103 18.47 -37.35 -2.95
CA ALA A 103 18.94 -38.30 -3.96
C ALA A 103 18.19 -38.11 -5.29
N PHE A 104 16.88 -37.88 -5.26
CA PHE A 104 16.07 -37.57 -6.45
C PHE A 104 16.49 -36.26 -7.12
N GLN A 105 16.83 -35.24 -6.32
CA GLN A 105 17.31 -33.95 -6.80
C GLN A 105 18.68 -34.07 -7.51
N ILE A 106 19.64 -34.74 -6.87
CA ILE A 106 21.02 -34.84 -7.37
C ILE A 106 21.17 -35.81 -8.54
N SER A 107 20.33 -36.85 -8.63
CA SER A 107 20.42 -37.88 -9.68
C SER A 107 19.41 -37.71 -10.81
N GLY A 108 18.25 -37.09 -10.53
CA GLY A 108 17.19 -36.87 -11.50
C GLY A 108 17.14 -35.42 -11.96
N GLN A 109 16.59 -34.55 -11.10
CA GLN A 109 16.28 -33.17 -11.48
C GLN A 109 17.50 -32.41 -12.01
N GLY A 110 18.58 -32.33 -11.23
CA GLY A 110 19.79 -31.59 -11.59
C GLY A 110 20.36 -32.01 -12.94
N PRO A 111 20.69 -33.31 -13.13
CA PRO A 111 21.23 -33.80 -14.40
C PRO A 111 20.29 -33.56 -15.59
N TYR A 112 18.98 -33.83 -15.48
CA TYR A 112 18.07 -33.66 -16.61
C TYR A 112 17.93 -32.18 -17.03
N PHE A 113 17.86 -31.26 -16.07
CA PHE A 113 17.72 -29.83 -16.35
C PHE A 113 19.00 -29.27 -16.95
N GLY A 114 20.16 -29.71 -16.43
CA GLY A 114 21.47 -29.37 -16.98
C GLY A 114 21.64 -29.87 -18.42
N GLN A 115 21.25 -31.12 -18.70
CA GLN A 115 21.33 -31.69 -20.05
C GLN A 115 20.37 -31.02 -21.02
N ALA A 116 19.14 -30.71 -20.61
CA ALA A 116 18.20 -29.93 -21.42
C ALA A 116 18.82 -28.59 -21.85
N THR A 117 19.39 -27.87 -20.90
CA THR A 117 20.06 -26.57 -21.16
C THR A 117 21.27 -26.75 -22.08
N TRP A 118 22.07 -27.79 -21.86
CA TRP A 118 23.25 -28.05 -22.67
C TRP A 118 22.91 -28.37 -24.13
N PHE A 119 21.99 -29.29 -24.38
CA PHE A 119 21.54 -29.59 -25.75
C PHE A 119 20.82 -28.41 -26.40
N ALA A 120 20.02 -27.64 -25.64
CA ALA A 120 19.30 -26.50 -26.19
C ALA A 120 20.21 -25.31 -26.53
N ARG A 121 21.22 -25.01 -25.71
CA ARG A 121 22.02 -23.78 -25.83
C ARG A 121 23.46 -24.00 -26.27
N PHE A 122 24.15 -24.99 -25.71
CA PHE A 122 25.59 -25.11 -25.80
C PHE A 122 26.08 -26.18 -26.80
N HIS A 123 25.27 -27.19 -27.11
CA HIS A 123 25.64 -28.20 -28.10
C HIS A 123 25.85 -27.55 -29.47
N PRO A 124 26.96 -27.87 -30.19
CA PRO A 124 27.31 -27.22 -31.46
C PRO A 124 26.26 -27.44 -32.55
N GLU A 125 25.61 -28.61 -32.53
CA GLU A 125 24.49 -28.95 -33.41
C GLU A 125 23.16 -28.93 -32.64
N LYS A 126 22.07 -28.52 -33.28
CA LYS A 126 20.74 -28.66 -32.69
C LYS A 126 20.19 -30.02 -33.05
N LEU A 127 20.04 -30.88 -32.03
CA LEU A 127 19.50 -32.23 -32.14
C LEU A 127 18.08 -32.26 -31.55
N PRO A 128 17.01 -32.10 -32.36
CA PRO A 128 15.65 -31.98 -31.86
C PRO A 128 15.23 -33.14 -30.96
N SER A 129 15.59 -34.38 -31.34
CA SER A 129 15.27 -35.57 -30.54
C SER A 129 15.90 -35.57 -29.14
N ALA A 130 17.11 -35.02 -28.98
CA ALA A 130 17.76 -34.90 -27.68
C ALA A 130 17.17 -33.75 -26.86
N ILE A 131 16.90 -32.61 -27.50
CA ILE A 131 16.25 -31.46 -26.87
C ILE A 131 14.86 -31.85 -26.37
N ASP A 132 14.02 -32.44 -27.22
CA ASP A 132 12.66 -32.86 -26.87
C ASP A 132 12.67 -33.90 -25.75
N ARG A 133 13.60 -34.87 -25.78
CA ARG A 133 13.74 -35.85 -24.71
C ARG A 133 13.97 -35.18 -23.36
N TYR A 134 14.98 -34.32 -23.25
CA TYR A 134 15.32 -33.70 -21.96
C TYR A 134 14.33 -32.59 -21.56
N ALA A 135 13.77 -31.87 -22.53
CA ALA A 135 12.71 -30.89 -22.29
C ALA A 135 11.44 -31.54 -21.76
N ASN A 136 11.07 -32.73 -22.24
CA ASN A 136 9.91 -33.49 -21.73
C ASN A 136 10.18 -34.15 -20.37
N GLU A 137 11.44 -34.40 -20.00
CA GLU A 137 11.80 -34.88 -18.66
C GLU A 137 11.60 -33.81 -17.58
N ILE A 138 11.73 -32.52 -17.91
CA ILE A 138 11.49 -31.41 -16.98
C ILE A 138 10.07 -31.43 -16.39
N PRO A 139 8.97 -31.37 -17.17
CA PRO A 139 7.61 -31.40 -16.65
C PRO A 139 7.29 -32.74 -15.98
N ARG A 140 7.89 -33.86 -16.42
CA ARG A 140 7.74 -35.17 -15.76
C ARG A 140 8.26 -35.13 -14.32
N VAL A 141 9.48 -34.60 -14.13
CA VAL A 141 10.13 -34.48 -12.81
C VAL A 141 9.38 -33.47 -11.92
N ILE A 142 8.98 -32.32 -12.47
CA ILE A 142 8.17 -31.33 -11.74
C ILE A 142 6.85 -31.94 -11.30
N GLY A 143 6.16 -32.68 -12.16
CA GLY A 143 4.90 -33.34 -11.82
C GLY A 143 5.03 -34.38 -10.70
N VAL A 144 6.20 -35.02 -10.53
CA VAL A 144 6.45 -35.90 -9.36
C VAL A 144 6.50 -35.09 -8.07
N ILE A 145 7.15 -33.92 -8.10
CA ILE A 145 7.26 -33.01 -6.96
C ILE A 145 5.88 -32.45 -6.60
N GLU A 146 5.11 -31.97 -7.58
CA GLU A 146 3.76 -31.42 -7.34
C GLU A 146 2.81 -32.46 -6.75
N ARG A 147 2.82 -33.70 -7.27
CA ARG A 147 2.01 -34.79 -6.71
C ARG A 147 2.41 -35.19 -5.29
N ALA A 148 3.67 -34.98 -4.92
CA ALA A 148 4.12 -35.23 -3.54
C ALA A 148 3.68 -34.09 -2.62
N LEU A 149 3.82 -32.83 -3.06
CA LEU A 149 3.38 -31.65 -2.32
C LEU A 149 1.87 -31.65 -2.09
N SER A 150 1.07 -32.03 -3.09
CA SER A 150 -0.40 -32.05 -2.96
C SER A 150 -0.92 -33.10 -1.97
N LYS A 151 -0.11 -34.10 -1.63
CA LYS A 151 -0.45 -35.13 -0.64
C LYS A 151 -0.02 -34.78 0.78
N ASN A 152 0.83 -33.78 0.96
CA ASN A 152 1.26 -33.35 2.28
C ASN A 152 0.28 -32.29 2.82
N SER A 153 -0.40 -32.59 3.92
CA SER A 153 -1.40 -31.72 4.56
C SER A 153 -0.81 -30.41 5.12
N ALA A 154 0.52 -30.33 5.30
CA ALA A 154 1.22 -29.09 5.69
C ALA A 154 1.50 -28.13 4.50
N GLY A 155 1.15 -28.52 3.26
CA GLY A 155 1.04 -27.67 2.06
C GLY A 155 2.32 -27.06 1.48
N ASN A 156 3.41 -27.00 2.25
CA ASN A 156 4.60 -26.22 1.90
C ASN A 156 5.90 -27.03 1.78
N TRP A 157 5.91 -28.32 2.16
CA TRP A 157 7.14 -29.13 2.25
C TRP A 157 6.98 -30.54 1.65
N LEU A 158 8.09 -31.13 1.19
CA LEU A 158 8.10 -32.49 0.63
C LEU A 158 8.05 -33.60 1.70
N VAL A 159 8.52 -33.30 2.91
CA VAL A 159 8.52 -34.23 4.05
C VAL A 159 8.11 -33.44 5.29
N GLY A 160 6.95 -33.81 5.86
CA GLY A 160 6.45 -33.21 7.10
C GLY A 160 6.40 -31.68 7.06
N ASP A 161 7.04 -31.04 8.03
CA ASP A 161 7.06 -29.61 8.32
C ASP A 161 8.45 -28.94 8.17
N LYS A 162 9.49 -29.66 7.69
CA LYS A 162 10.88 -29.19 7.69
C LYS A 162 11.46 -28.87 6.30
N CYS A 163 12.41 -27.93 6.30
CA CYS A 163 12.87 -27.12 5.15
C CYS A 163 14.07 -27.70 4.36
N LEU A 164 14.52 -28.94 4.58
CA LEU A 164 15.71 -29.47 3.89
C LEU A 164 15.54 -29.46 2.35
N HIS A 165 14.29 -29.42 1.88
CA HIS A 165 13.94 -29.33 0.48
C HIS A 165 13.05 -28.12 0.17
N ARG A 166 13.44 -26.93 0.64
CA ARG A 166 13.01 -25.70 -0.04
C ARG A 166 13.63 -25.70 -1.44
N MET A 167 12.88 -26.18 -2.43
CA MET A 167 13.17 -25.83 -3.80
C MET A 167 13.12 -24.29 -3.90
N PRO A 168 14.02 -23.63 -4.66
CA PRO A 168 13.82 -22.22 -4.99
C PRO A 168 12.39 -22.10 -5.52
N ASN A 169 11.59 -21.29 -4.84
CA ASN A 169 10.15 -21.12 -5.04
C ASN A 169 9.73 -21.45 -6.49
N ILE A 170 9.27 -22.69 -6.73
CA ILE A 170 8.81 -23.12 -8.07
C ILE A 170 7.54 -22.36 -8.45
N ARG A 171 6.84 -21.81 -7.45
CA ARG A 171 5.85 -20.77 -7.65
C ARG A 171 6.54 -19.41 -7.65
N PRO A 172 6.47 -18.65 -8.75
CA PRO A 172 6.83 -17.23 -8.74
C PRO A 172 6.21 -16.56 -7.52
N THR A 173 7.03 -15.88 -6.71
CA THR A 173 6.43 -15.02 -5.68
C THR A 173 5.65 -13.90 -6.37
N PRO A 174 4.60 -13.37 -5.74
CA PRO A 174 3.87 -12.24 -6.29
C PRO A 174 4.83 -11.15 -6.75
N THR A 175 4.73 -10.77 -8.02
CA THR A 175 5.69 -9.90 -8.70
C THR A 175 4.96 -8.93 -9.62
N ILE A 176 5.38 -7.67 -9.62
CA ILE A 176 5.00 -6.70 -10.63
C ILE A 176 6.21 -6.38 -11.51
N LEU A 177 6.07 -6.57 -12.82
CA LEU A 177 7.08 -6.25 -13.82
C LEU A 177 6.77 -4.90 -14.45
N LEU A 178 7.81 -4.08 -14.59
CA LEU A 178 7.76 -2.71 -15.10
C LEU A 178 8.64 -2.57 -16.34
N PRO A 179 8.32 -3.27 -17.45
CA PRO A 179 9.17 -3.25 -18.63
C PRO A 179 9.25 -1.85 -19.25
N ARG A 180 10.46 -1.52 -19.73
CA ARG A 180 10.79 -0.28 -20.46
C ARG A 180 10.62 1.00 -19.64
N LEU A 181 10.64 0.91 -18.31
CA LEU A 181 10.70 2.07 -17.45
C LEU A 181 12.00 2.85 -17.72
N PRO A 182 11.94 4.18 -17.96
CA PRO A 182 13.14 4.98 -18.07
C PRO A 182 13.98 4.91 -16.79
N ALA A 183 15.30 5.07 -16.92
CA ALA A 183 16.14 5.27 -15.75
C ALA A 183 15.90 6.66 -15.16
N LYS A 184 16.16 6.80 -13.86
CA LYS A 184 15.93 8.02 -13.09
C LYS A 184 14.45 8.39 -12.90
N THR A 185 13.54 7.46 -13.14
CA THR A 185 12.11 7.61 -12.82
C THR A 185 11.93 7.32 -11.34
N LEU A 186 11.18 8.18 -10.64
CA LEU A 186 10.75 7.90 -9.28
C LEU A 186 9.80 6.70 -9.31
N VAL A 187 10.10 5.67 -8.54
CA VAL A 187 9.26 4.48 -8.36
C VAL A 187 8.95 4.36 -6.87
N GLY A 188 7.67 4.36 -6.57
CA GLY A 188 7.17 4.13 -5.23
C GLY A 188 6.28 2.91 -5.18
N LEU A 189 6.43 2.12 -4.13
CA LEU A 189 5.54 1.02 -3.78
C LEU A 189 5.24 1.13 -2.29
N ASP A 190 3.99 1.43 -1.96
CA ASP A 190 3.52 1.66 -0.60
C ASP A 190 4.30 2.82 0.07
N LEU A 191 4.93 2.57 1.22
CA LEU A 191 5.78 3.51 1.96
C LEU A 191 7.23 3.56 1.44
N LEU A 192 7.59 2.71 0.47
CA LEU A 192 8.94 2.68 -0.09
C LEU A 192 8.98 3.49 -1.38
N SER A 193 9.97 4.36 -1.50
CA SER A 193 10.27 5.07 -2.75
C SER A 193 11.76 4.99 -3.08
N PHE A 194 12.07 4.94 -4.37
CA PHE A 194 13.43 4.95 -4.88
C PHE A 194 13.46 5.40 -6.33
N THR A 195 14.64 5.80 -6.79
CA THR A 195 14.85 6.16 -8.20
C THR A 195 15.32 4.96 -9.01
N SER A 196 14.66 4.73 -10.15
CA SER A 196 14.91 3.59 -11.03
C SER A 196 16.31 3.63 -11.66
N THR A 197 16.92 2.46 -11.82
CA THR A 197 18.17 2.28 -12.58
C THR A 197 17.87 1.72 -13.97
N GLU A 198 18.84 1.78 -14.89
CA GLU A 198 18.69 1.17 -16.23
C GLU A 198 18.47 -0.36 -16.19
N GLN A 199 18.85 -1.01 -15.09
CA GLN A 199 18.74 -2.46 -14.89
C GLN A 199 17.48 -2.85 -14.11
N PHE A 200 16.63 -1.90 -13.75
CA PHE A 200 15.41 -2.14 -12.99
C PHE A 200 14.25 -2.57 -13.90
N TYR A 201 13.64 -3.71 -13.61
CA TYR A 201 12.55 -4.29 -14.41
C TYR A 201 11.31 -4.68 -13.59
N GLY A 202 11.30 -4.45 -12.28
CA GLY A 202 10.13 -4.73 -11.45
C GLY A 202 10.43 -4.99 -9.99
N ILE A 203 9.38 -5.37 -9.27
CA ILE A 203 9.40 -5.61 -7.82
C ILE A 203 8.84 -7.00 -7.54
N SER A 204 9.60 -7.82 -6.84
CA SER A 204 9.25 -9.18 -6.45
C SER A 204 8.97 -9.34 -4.96
N ASP A 205 8.42 -10.49 -4.60
CA ASP A 205 8.18 -10.88 -3.20
C ASP A 205 7.15 -9.97 -2.52
N LEU A 206 6.16 -9.51 -3.30
CA LEU A 206 5.03 -8.75 -2.80
C LEU A 206 4.23 -9.58 -1.81
N THR A 207 3.72 -8.92 -0.80
CA THR A 207 2.99 -9.57 0.28
C THR A 207 1.50 -9.60 -0.03
N PRO A 208 0.71 -10.45 0.64
CA PRO A 208 -0.74 -10.46 0.43
C PRO A 208 -1.37 -9.19 1.01
N GLY A 209 -2.33 -8.60 0.31
CA GLY A 209 -3.02 -7.39 0.75
C GLY A 209 -3.06 -6.29 -0.32
N TRP A 210 -3.46 -5.10 0.12
CA TRP A 210 -3.45 -3.89 -0.69
C TRP A 210 -2.03 -3.39 -0.92
N HIS A 211 -1.77 -2.96 -2.14
CA HIS A 211 -0.54 -2.31 -2.53
C HIS A 211 -0.85 -1.12 -3.44
N PHE A 212 -0.01 -0.09 -3.35
CA PHE A 212 -0.10 1.09 -4.20
C PHE A 212 1.24 1.32 -4.89
N LEU A 213 1.27 1.12 -6.21
CA LEU A 213 2.44 1.45 -7.03
C LEU A 213 2.23 2.83 -7.64
N TYR A 214 3.20 3.72 -7.49
CA TYR A 214 3.21 5.03 -8.11
C TYR A 214 4.55 5.34 -8.76
N THR A 215 4.51 6.22 -9.76
CA THR A 215 5.68 6.67 -10.51
C THR A 215 5.60 8.16 -10.79
N GLY A 216 6.76 8.82 -10.83
CA GLY A 216 6.93 10.19 -11.31
C GLY A 216 8.13 10.25 -12.25
N THR A 217 8.08 11.10 -13.27
CA THR A 217 9.21 11.23 -14.21
C THR A 217 10.49 11.72 -13.53
N THR A 218 10.35 12.47 -12.44
CA THR A 218 11.45 12.94 -11.58
C THR A 218 11.03 12.92 -10.11
N GLU A 219 11.99 13.09 -9.18
CA GLU A 219 11.69 13.12 -7.74
C GLU A 219 10.91 14.39 -7.33
N SER A 220 11.25 15.55 -7.89
CA SER A 220 10.95 16.85 -7.26
C SER A 220 9.83 17.69 -7.90
N PHE A 221 9.44 17.49 -9.16
CA PHE A 221 8.47 18.39 -9.84
C PHE A 221 7.55 17.72 -10.89
N SER A 222 7.42 16.40 -10.89
CA SER A 222 6.56 15.71 -11.87
C SER A 222 5.21 15.31 -11.31
N ILE A 223 4.19 15.32 -12.17
CA ILE A 223 2.91 14.65 -11.91
C ILE A 223 3.21 13.20 -11.53
N ARG A 224 2.66 12.78 -10.40
CA ARG A 224 2.79 11.40 -9.92
C ARG A 224 1.54 10.64 -10.34
N CYS A 225 1.73 9.47 -10.94
CA CYS A 225 0.66 8.59 -11.38
C CYS A 225 0.81 7.25 -10.69
N GLY A 226 -0.28 6.73 -10.13
CA GLY A 226 -0.25 5.46 -9.43
C GLY A 226 -1.52 4.65 -9.59
N ALA A 227 -1.46 3.41 -9.15
CA ALA A 227 -2.62 2.53 -9.14
C ALA A 227 -2.61 1.59 -7.94
N TRP A 228 -3.79 1.46 -7.35
CA TRP A 228 -4.11 0.48 -6.32
C TRP A 228 -4.31 -0.88 -6.94
N PHE A 229 -3.73 -1.90 -6.32
CA PHE A 229 -3.96 -3.29 -6.69
C PHE A 229 -3.91 -4.19 -5.46
N TYR A 230 -4.52 -5.36 -5.57
CA TYR A 230 -4.52 -6.35 -4.50
C TYR A 230 -3.68 -7.57 -4.91
N VAL A 231 -2.85 -8.06 -4.00
CA VAL A 231 -2.06 -9.28 -4.20
C VAL A 231 -2.80 -10.45 -3.57
N ARG A 232 -2.94 -11.55 -4.31
CA ARG A 232 -3.86 -12.67 -4.11
C ARG A 232 -5.31 -12.30 -4.42
N ASN A 233 -6.24 -13.05 -3.83
CA ASN A 233 -7.65 -12.90 -4.06
C ASN A 233 -8.19 -11.77 -3.19
N LEU A 234 -8.93 -10.86 -3.83
CA LEU A 234 -9.76 -9.91 -3.10
C LEU A 234 -10.69 -10.70 -2.17
N PRO A 235 -10.83 -10.29 -0.90
CA PRO A 235 -11.80 -10.88 0.00
C PRO A 235 -13.20 -10.50 -0.48
N PHE A 236 -13.80 -11.33 -1.33
CA PHE A 236 -15.22 -11.23 -1.62
C PHE A 236 -16.01 -12.01 -0.58
N ASP A 237 -16.92 -11.34 0.10
CA ASP A 237 -17.97 -12.00 0.87
C ASP A 237 -18.80 -12.88 -0.07
N SER A 238 -18.78 -14.18 0.20
CA SER A 238 -19.65 -15.16 -0.42
C SER A 238 -21.10 -14.90 0.03
N VAL A 239 -21.88 -14.15 -0.75
CA VAL A 239 -23.34 -14.16 -0.64
C VAL A 239 -23.95 -14.33 -2.02
N SER A 240 -24.28 -15.58 -2.32
CA SER A 240 -25.27 -15.96 -3.33
C SER A 240 -26.60 -15.24 -3.10
N GLY A 241 -27.20 -14.67 -4.15
CA GLY A 241 -28.65 -14.49 -4.21
C GLY A 241 -29.17 -13.16 -4.74
N SER A 242 -29.88 -13.29 -5.87
CA SER A 242 -30.92 -12.44 -6.47
C SER A 242 -30.55 -11.19 -7.27
N ASN A 243 -31.21 -11.15 -8.43
CA ASN A 243 -31.34 -10.07 -9.40
C ASN A 243 -32.14 -8.93 -8.79
N ASP A 244 -31.58 -7.71 -8.80
CA ASP A 244 -32.39 -6.53 -9.01
C ASP A 244 -31.56 -5.46 -9.73
N SER A 245 -32.16 -4.90 -10.78
CA SER A 245 -31.53 -4.02 -11.75
C SER A 245 -31.89 -2.58 -11.43
N SER A 246 -31.07 -1.89 -10.65
CA SER A 246 -30.97 -0.41 -10.57
C SER A 246 -29.98 0.02 -9.49
N ASN A 247 -28.70 -0.15 -9.80
CA ASN A 247 -27.52 0.55 -9.26
C ASN A 247 -26.35 -0.39 -9.50
N SER A 248 -25.54 -0.08 -10.50
CA SER A 248 -24.39 -0.88 -10.92
C SER A 248 -23.28 -0.82 -9.87
N ILE A 249 -23.49 -1.48 -8.74
CA ILE A 249 -22.39 -2.09 -8.00
C ILE A 249 -21.83 -3.12 -8.96
N ILE A 250 -20.64 -2.86 -9.49
CA ILE A 250 -19.93 -3.79 -10.37
C ILE A 250 -19.68 -5.06 -9.56
N ARG A 251 -20.60 -6.03 -9.67
CA ARG A 251 -20.37 -7.41 -9.28
C ARG A 251 -19.31 -7.91 -10.24
N TYR A 252 -18.05 -7.95 -9.80
CA TYR A 252 -17.02 -8.69 -10.50
C TYR A 252 -17.37 -10.18 -10.45
N ASN A 253 -18.17 -10.63 -11.43
CA ASN A 253 -18.35 -12.04 -11.75
C ASN A 253 -17.17 -12.56 -12.58
N GLY A 254 -15.96 -12.12 -12.24
CA GLY A 254 -14.74 -12.72 -12.74
C GLY A 254 -14.50 -13.97 -11.92
N THR A 255 -14.76 -15.14 -12.51
CA THR A 255 -14.12 -16.37 -12.06
C THR A 255 -12.61 -16.19 -12.25
N ALA A 256 -11.95 -15.50 -11.32
CA ALA A 256 -10.51 -15.47 -11.25
C ALA A 256 -10.09 -16.94 -11.16
N THR A 257 -9.38 -17.41 -12.17
CA THR A 257 -8.83 -18.76 -12.23
C THR A 257 -7.61 -18.79 -11.29
N THR A 258 -7.87 -18.87 -9.99
CA THR A 258 -6.90 -18.65 -8.91
C THR A 258 -6.06 -19.88 -8.61
N ASP A 259 -5.31 -20.36 -9.60
CA ASP A 259 -4.28 -21.39 -9.35
C ASP A 259 -2.92 -21.04 -10.00
N GLY A 260 -2.83 -19.86 -10.63
CA GLY A 260 -1.61 -19.33 -11.26
C GLY A 260 -0.81 -18.37 -10.37
N PRO A 261 0.47 -18.12 -10.68
CA PRO A 261 1.29 -17.15 -9.96
C PRO A 261 0.79 -15.71 -10.11
N ASP A 262 0.95 -14.91 -9.04
CA ASP A 262 0.54 -13.51 -9.01
C ASP A 262 1.54 -12.60 -9.75
N ILE A 263 1.56 -12.65 -11.08
CA ILE A 263 2.49 -11.83 -11.90
C ILE A 263 1.71 -10.75 -12.67
N ARG A 264 1.93 -9.49 -12.31
CA ARG A 264 1.36 -8.31 -13.00
C ARG A 264 2.42 -7.69 -13.90
N ILE A 265 2.03 -7.18 -15.08
CA ILE A 265 2.97 -6.54 -16.03
C ILE A 265 2.41 -5.20 -16.46
N TRP A 266 3.05 -4.11 -16.05
CA TRP A 266 2.67 -2.75 -16.42
C TRP A 266 3.80 -2.09 -17.21
N LYS A 267 3.52 -1.74 -18.45
CA LYS A 267 4.51 -1.22 -19.40
C LYS A 267 4.52 0.29 -19.36
N TRP A 268 5.71 0.88 -19.41
CA TRP A 268 5.84 2.33 -19.56
C TRP A 268 5.34 2.79 -20.93
N ASN A 269 4.36 3.69 -20.95
CA ASN A 269 3.93 4.38 -22.15
C ASN A 269 4.65 5.73 -22.26
N LYS A 270 5.49 5.87 -23.29
CA LYS A 270 6.28 7.09 -23.52
C LYS A 270 5.46 8.31 -23.92
N HIS A 271 4.27 8.13 -24.50
CA HIS A 271 3.47 9.26 -24.99
C HIS A 271 2.80 10.03 -23.86
N ILE A 272 2.42 9.31 -22.81
CA ILE A 272 1.68 9.85 -21.66
C ILE A 272 2.51 9.82 -20.37
N GLU A 273 3.75 9.31 -20.45
CA GLU A 273 4.69 9.21 -19.34
C GLU A 273 4.11 8.53 -18.09
N THR A 274 3.37 7.42 -18.29
CA THR A 274 2.79 6.62 -17.19
C THR A 274 2.89 5.12 -17.44
N LEU A 275 2.70 4.34 -16.37
CA LEU A 275 2.57 2.89 -16.44
C LEU A 275 1.14 2.49 -16.86
N VAL A 276 1.05 1.64 -17.88
CA VAL A 276 -0.20 1.10 -18.40
C VAL A 276 -0.19 -0.42 -18.26
N PRO A 277 -1.27 -1.06 -17.77
CA PRO A 277 -1.36 -2.51 -17.73
C PRO A 277 -1.23 -3.11 -19.14
N MET A 278 -0.44 -4.18 -19.26
CA MET A 278 -0.47 -4.98 -20.47
C MET A 278 -1.72 -5.87 -20.47
N LYS A 279 -2.51 -5.75 -21.54
CA LYS A 279 -3.67 -6.60 -21.81
C LYS A 279 -3.39 -7.53 -23.00
N GLY A 280 -3.85 -8.78 -22.91
CA GLY A 280 -3.78 -9.76 -23.99
C GLY A 280 -4.83 -9.55 -25.09
N ASP A 281 -5.20 -8.30 -25.37
CA ASP A 281 -6.27 -7.94 -26.32
C ASP A 281 -5.91 -8.31 -27.78
N ASN A 282 -4.61 -8.45 -28.08
CA ASN A 282 -4.10 -8.90 -29.36
C ASN A 282 -3.00 -9.98 -29.20
N ASP A 283 -2.75 -10.74 -30.27
CA ASP A 283 -1.78 -11.84 -30.25
C ASP A 283 -0.36 -11.38 -29.93
N GLU A 284 0.03 -10.18 -30.37
CA GLU A 284 1.36 -9.62 -30.11
C GLU A 284 1.59 -9.30 -28.63
N ASN A 285 0.64 -8.61 -27.98
CA ASN A 285 0.69 -8.30 -26.56
C ASN A 285 0.62 -9.57 -25.73
N ARG A 286 -0.20 -10.55 -26.14
CA ARG A 286 -0.28 -11.85 -25.46
C ARG A 286 1.06 -12.59 -25.50
N LEU A 287 1.73 -12.60 -26.66
CA LEU A 287 3.07 -13.17 -26.81
C LEU A 287 4.12 -12.40 -26.00
N GLU A 288 4.06 -11.05 -25.97
CA GLU A 288 4.97 -10.22 -25.17
C GLU A 288 4.76 -10.48 -23.67
N THR A 289 3.51 -10.54 -23.18
CA THR A 289 3.15 -10.89 -21.81
C THR A 289 3.65 -12.27 -21.43
N MET A 290 3.43 -13.29 -22.27
CA MET A 290 3.94 -14.65 -22.06
C MET A 290 5.47 -14.68 -21.99
N ARG A 291 6.16 -13.91 -22.85
CA ARG A 291 7.62 -13.82 -22.85
C ARG A 291 8.16 -13.23 -21.54
N TRP A 292 7.53 -12.19 -21.02
CA TRP A 292 7.90 -11.59 -19.73
C TRP A 292 7.65 -12.55 -18.57
N LYS A 293 6.46 -13.16 -18.51
CA LYS A 293 6.11 -14.18 -17.50
C LYS A 293 7.11 -15.36 -17.53
N ALA A 294 7.51 -15.82 -18.73
CA ALA A 294 8.46 -16.93 -18.90
C ALA A 294 9.92 -16.57 -18.54
N ASN A 295 10.33 -15.31 -18.71
CA ASN A 295 11.70 -14.86 -18.42
C ASN A 295 11.90 -14.39 -16.97
N LEU A 296 10.91 -14.55 -16.09
CA LEU A 296 10.98 -14.06 -14.72
C LEU A 296 12.19 -14.60 -13.93
N GLY A 297 12.53 -15.88 -14.13
CA GLY A 297 13.72 -16.48 -13.52
C GLY A 297 15.02 -15.82 -13.97
N GLY A 298 15.11 -15.43 -15.24
CA GLY A 298 16.27 -14.70 -15.78
C GLY A 298 16.39 -13.29 -15.17
N LEU A 299 15.27 -12.57 -15.02
CA LEU A 299 15.26 -11.24 -14.41
C LEU A 299 15.71 -11.27 -12.95
N ARG A 300 15.28 -12.28 -12.18
CA ARG A 300 15.75 -12.49 -10.80
C ARG A 300 17.25 -12.73 -10.74
N GLN A 301 17.77 -13.59 -11.61
CA GLN A 301 19.20 -13.90 -11.68
C GLN A 301 20.06 -12.71 -12.08
N MET A 302 19.52 -11.79 -12.89
CA MET A 302 20.21 -10.55 -13.27
C MET A 302 20.20 -9.48 -12.17
N GLY A 303 19.52 -9.71 -11.03
CA GLY A 303 19.32 -8.68 -10.01
C GLY A 303 18.40 -7.55 -10.47
N ALA A 304 17.63 -7.78 -11.53
CA ALA A 304 16.78 -6.77 -12.17
C ALA A 304 15.44 -6.55 -11.43
N LEU A 305 15.13 -7.38 -10.44
CA LEU A 305 13.93 -7.26 -9.60
C LEU A 305 14.32 -6.79 -8.20
N PHE A 306 13.66 -5.74 -7.74
CA PHE A 306 13.76 -5.27 -6.36
C PHE A 306 12.93 -6.18 -5.45
N SER A 307 13.48 -6.68 -4.34
CA SER A 307 12.73 -7.53 -3.41
C SER A 307 12.04 -6.69 -2.34
N TYR A 308 10.71 -6.77 -2.27
CA TYR A 308 9.89 -6.07 -1.28
C TYR A 308 10.14 -6.60 0.15
N ARG A 309 10.30 -7.93 0.31
CA ARG A 309 10.47 -8.59 1.62
C ARG A 309 11.82 -8.34 2.29
N THR A 310 12.89 -8.11 1.56
CA THR A 310 14.23 -7.93 2.16
C THR A 310 14.38 -6.58 2.87
N LYS A 311 13.57 -5.58 2.50
CA LYS A 311 13.54 -4.27 3.18
C LYS A 311 12.29 -4.06 4.03
N GLY A 312 11.20 -4.78 3.78
CA GLY A 312 10.08 -4.90 4.73
C GLY A 312 10.24 -6.11 5.63
N LEU A 313 10.79 -5.91 6.84
CA LEU A 313 11.12 -6.90 7.89
C LEU A 313 10.43 -8.30 7.81
N PRO A 314 11.16 -9.40 8.11
CA PRO A 314 10.58 -10.75 8.17
C PRO A 314 9.51 -10.89 9.27
N GLU A 315 8.52 -11.74 8.98
CA GLU A 315 7.31 -12.01 9.79
C GLU A 315 7.59 -12.56 11.21
N SER A 316 8.81 -13.00 11.52
CA SER A 316 9.15 -13.75 12.73
C SER A 316 9.98 -12.99 13.76
N THR A 317 10.09 -11.67 13.64
CA THR A 317 10.85 -10.87 14.60
C THR A 317 9.87 -10.22 15.58
N GLU A 318 9.67 -10.84 16.73
CA GLU A 318 9.25 -10.14 17.95
C GLU A 318 10.38 -9.18 18.30
N VAL A 319 10.31 -7.96 17.79
CA VAL A 319 11.17 -6.86 18.22
C VAL A 319 10.29 -6.01 19.13
N ASP A 320 10.79 -5.76 20.34
CA ASP A 320 10.15 -4.85 21.29
C ASP A 320 9.84 -3.52 20.61
N GLU A 321 8.61 -3.02 20.78
CA GLU A 321 8.13 -1.78 20.16
C GLU A 321 8.98 -0.55 20.51
N ASP A 322 9.79 -0.62 21.57
CA ASP A 322 10.62 0.46 22.09
C ASP A 322 12.07 0.50 21.53
N GLU A 323 12.55 -0.54 20.83
CA GLU A 323 13.95 -0.58 20.35
C GLU A 323 14.18 -0.03 18.93
N LEU A 324 13.14 0.31 18.17
CA LEU A 324 13.26 0.92 16.83
C LEU A 324 13.06 2.44 16.89
N SER A 325 13.95 3.13 17.57
CA SER A 325 14.10 4.60 17.50
C SER A 325 14.78 5.08 16.21
N GLY A 326 14.61 4.37 15.10
CA GLY A 326 15.29 4.62 13.83
C GLY A 326 14.35 4.51 12.61
N LYS A 327 13.57 5.57 12.36
CA LYS A 327 13.17 6.18 11.06
C LYS A 327 12.90 5.34 9.79
N GLU A 328 12.76 4.02 9.81
CA GLU A 328 12.32 3.28 8.61
C GLU A 328 10.83 2.88 8.73
N PRO A 329 9.96 3.36 7.81
CA PRO A 329 8.53 3.04 7.83
C PRO A 329 8.34 1.53 7.67
N THR A 330 7.61 0.92 8.61
CA THR A 330 7.54 -0.55 8.66
C THR A 330 6.40 -1.08 7.79
N ARG A 331 6.57 -2.28 7.23
CA ARG A 331 5.48 -3.01 6.54
C ARG A 331 4.23 -3.18 7.42
N LYS A 332 4.40 -3.27 8.75
CA LYS A 332 3.28 -3.37 9.70
C LYS A 332 2.41 -2.11 9.65
N ASP A 333 3.02 -0.94 9.49
CA ASP A 333 2.30 0.33 9.38
C ASP A 333 1.46 0.39 8.11
N TRP A 334 2.01 -0.05 6.96
CA TRP A 334 1.24 -0.12 5.71
C TRP A 334 -0.02 -0.98 5.84
N VAL A 335 0.08 -2.15 6.48
CA VAL A 335 -1.09 -3.03 6.71
C VAL A 335 -2.13 -2.31 7.57
N ARG A 336 -1.71 -1.56 8.59
CA ARG A 336 -2.63 -0.80 9.45
C ARG A 336 -3.22 0.43 8.75
N LEU A 337 -2.47 1.08 7.87
CA LEU A 337 -2.93 2.20 7.06
C LEU A 337 -3.90 1.78 5.94
N THR A 338 -3.95 0.49 5.58
CA THR A 338 -4.78 -0.01 4.48
C THR A 338 -5.86 -1.02 4.92
N ASN A 339 -5.97 -1.32 6.22
CA ASN A 339 -6.87 -2.38 6.72
C ASN A 339 -8.37 -2.08 6.58
N ARG A 340 -8.78 -0.83 6.32
CA ARG A 340 -10.18 -0.43 6.07
C ARG A 340 -10.45 -0.10 4.61
N ILE A 341 -9.46 -0.16 3.73
CA ILE A 341 -9.65 0.06 2.29
C ILE A 341 -10.36 -1.16 1.69
N THR A 342 -11.40 -0.90 0.89
CA THR A 342 -12.18 -1.92 0.19
C THR A 342 -12.33 -1.60 -1.30
N PRO A 343 -12.64 -2.60 -2.14
CA PRO A 343 -12.92 -2.37 -3.56
C PRO A 343 -14.10 -1.42 -3.78
N GLU A 344 -15.09 -1.41 -2.88
CA GLU A 344 -16.23 -0.51 -2.91
C GLU A 344 -15.80 0.95 -2.72
N ILE A 345 -14.96 1.22 -1.72
CA ILE A 345 -14.41 2.57 -1.47
C ILE A 345 -13.59 3.03 -2.67
N LEU A 346 -12.67 2.19 -3.17
CA LEU A 346 -11.85 2.54 -4.32
C LEU A 346 -12.69 2.76 -5.58
N SER A 347 -13.69 1.91 -5.84
CA SER A 347 -14.54 2.04 -7.02
C SER A 347 -15.49 3.22 -6.93
N ARG A 348 -15.93 3.58 -5.71
CA ARG A 348 -16.71 4.78 -5.47
C ARG A 348 -15.86 6.01 -5.78
N ILE A 349 -14.71 6.16 -5.13
CA ILE A 349 -13.87 7.36 -5.24
C ILE A 349 -13.22 7.49 -6.63
N LEU A 350 -12.68 6.39 -7.18
CA LEU A 350 -11.87 6.37 -8.41
C LEU A 350 -12.62 5.86 -9.65
N GLY A 351 -13.88 5.48 -9.51
CA GLY A 351 -14.67 4.90 -10.58
C GLY A 351 -14.24 3.46 -10.96
N THR A 352 -14.53 3.09 -12.21
CA THR A 352 -14.32 1.72 -12.70
C THR A 352 -12.84 1.32 -12.68
N PRO A 353 -12.48 0.15 -12.10
CA PRO A 353 -11.12 -0.37 -12.18
C PRO A 353 -10.78 -0.80 -13.61
N PHE A 354 -9.50 -0.77 -13.94
CA PHE A 354 -8.99 -1.46 -15.12
C PHE A 354 -8.55 -2.87 -14.73
N SER A 355 -8.63 -3.81 -15.68
CA SER A 355 -8.14 -5.17 -15.51
C SER A 355 -6.83 -5.41 -16.27
N ASP A 356 -5.98 -6.28 -15.73
CA ASP A 356 -4.84 -6.85 -16.46
C ASP A 356 -5.25 -8.10 -17.28
N ASP A 357 -4.27 -8.73 -17.96
CA ASP A 357 -4.43 -9.95 -18.77
C ASP A 357 -5.05 -11.15 -18.00
N ASP A 358 -4.94 -11.16 -16.66
CA ASP A 358 -5.51 -12.20 -15.80
C ASP A 358 -6.85 -11.74 -15.15
N ASP A 359 -7.49 -10.71 -15.71
CA ASP A 359 -8.74 -10.09 -15.26
C ASP A 359 -8.70 -9.50 -13.84
N ARG A 360 -7.50 -9.17 -13.32
CA ARG A 360 -7.37 -8.65 -11.96
C ARG A 360 -7.59 -7.14 -11.92
N PRO A 361 -8.51 -6.63 -11.08
CA PRO A 361 -8.82 -5.21 -11.02
C PRO A 361 -7.67 -4.42 -10.39
N SER A 362 -7.52 -3.18 -10.88
CA SER A 362 -6.64 -2.15 -10.33
C SER A 362 -7.26 -0.76 -10.53
N TRP A 363 -7.04 0.17 -9.61
CA TRP A 363 -7.64 1.51 -9.64
C TRP A 363 -6.58 2.59 -9.79
N SER A 364 -6.55 3.28 -10.92
CA SER A 364 -5.62 4.39 -11.18
C SER A 364 -6.08 5.72 -10.61
N ILE A 365 -5.11 6.53 -10.21
CA ILE A 365 -5.22 7.93 -9.77
C ILE A 365 -3.90 8.65 -10.09
N ASN A 366 -3.95 9.96 -10.31
CA ASN A 366 -2.76 10.79 -10.43
C ASN A 366 -2.84 12.00 -9.47
N SER A 367 -1.73 12.71 -9.31
CA SER A 367 -1.63 13.87 -8.40
C SER A 367 -2.54 15.03 -8.80
N ALA A 368 -2.98 15.10 -10.06
CA ALA A 368 -3.88 16.14 -10.59
C ALA A 368 -5.38 15.79 -10.48
N SER A 369 -5.73 14.53 -10.17
CA SER A 369 -7.12 14.13 -9.94
C SER A 369 -7.76 15.00 -8.86
N THR A 370 -8.92 15.59 -9.14
CA THR A 370 -9.55 16.58 -8.26
C THR A 370 -11.02 16.27 -8.05
N ALA A 371 -11.57 16.57 -6.88
CA ALA A 371 -13.02 16.54 -6.68
C ALA A 371 -13.65 17.80 -7.25
N ALA A 372 -14.86 17.73 -7.82
CA ALA A 372 -15.52 18.89 -8.44
C ALA A 372 -15.67 20.10 -7.50
N ARG A 373 -15.82 19.85 -6.20
CA ARG A 373 -15.94 20.88 -5.15
C ARG A 373 -14.63 21.61 -4.82
N ASP A 374 -13.49 20.99 -5.13
CA ASP A 374 -12.15 21.48 -4.83
C ASP A 374 -11.47 22.08 -6.06
N ALA A 375 -12.13 21.99 -7.21
CA ALA A 375 -11.65 22.56 -8.45
C ALA A 375 -11.81 24.09 -8.44
N ASP A 376 -10.82 24.79 -9.00
CA ASP A 376 -10.88 26.24 -9.17
C ASP A 376 -12.14 26.66 -9.93
N ASN A 377 -12.91 27.57 -9.33
CA ASN A 377 -14.05 28.19 -9.99
C ASN A 377 -13.57 29.38 -10.84
N ILE A 378 -13.30 29.14 -12.12
CA ILE A 378 -12.87 30.19 -13.06
C ILE A 378 -14.11 30.84 -13.68
N PRO A 379 -14.39 32.14 -13.43
CA PRO A 379 -15.54 32.83 -14.00
C PRO A 379 -15.57 32.73 -15.53
N GLY A 380 -16.68 32.24 -16.08
CA GLY A 380 -16.86 32.05 -17.53
C GLY A 380 -16.55 30.65 -18.06
N ILE A 381 -16.00 29.75 -17.24
CA ILE A 381 -15.86 28.32 -17.56
C ILE A 381 -16.93 27.57 -16.75
N THR A 382 -17.88 26.91 -17.42
CA THR A 382 -18.87 26.07 -16.73
C THR A 382 -18.19 24.85 -16.10
N GLY A 383 -18.76 24.28 -15.03
CA GLY A 383 -18.20 23.08 -14.39
C GLY A 383 -18.03 21.90 -15.36
N GLU A 384 -18.92 21.78 -16.35
CA GLU A 384 -18.83 20.81 -17.44
C GLU A 384 -17.68 21.12 -18.40
N MET A 385 -17.51 22.38 -18.85
CA MET A 385 -16.37 22.77 -19.68
C MET A 385 -15.05 22.61 -18.93
N ALA A 386 -15.00 22.91 -17.63
CA ALA A 386 -13.82 22.71 -16.81
C ALA A 386 -13.47 21.22 -16.66
N SER A 387 -14.49 20.35 -16.51
CA SER A 387 -14.32 18.90 -16.44
C SER A 387 -13.88 18.29 -17.78
N GLU A 388 -14.47 18.73 -18.90
CA GLU A 388 -14.06 18.33 -20.26
C GLU A 388 -12.64 18.82 -20.60
N VAL A 389 -12.28 20.03 -20.21
CA VAL A 389 -10.93 20.56 -20.37
C VAL A 389 -9.96 19.75 -19.51
N ARG A 390 -10.20 19.54 -18.22
CA ARG A 390 -9.36 18.71 -17.34
C ARG A 390 -9.14 17.29 -17.88
N THR A 391 -10.21 16.64 -18.31
CA THR A 391 -10.14 15.28 -18.87
C THR A 391 -9.41 15.20 -20.21
N ASN A 392 -9.30 16.29 -20.98
CA ASN A 392 -8.70 16.31 -22.32
C ASN A 392 -7.36 17.08 -22.45
N SER A 393 -6.99 17.96 -21.50
CA SER A 393 -5.91 18.95 -21.68
C SER A 393 -4.49 18.43 -21.48
N PHE A 394 -4.30 17.38 -20.67
CA PHE A 394 -2.98 16.84 -20.35
C PHE A 394 -2.80 15.43 -20.90
N GLY A 395 -2.73 15.32 -22.24
CA GLY A 395 -2.43 14.05 -22.92
C GLY A 395 -3.64 13.12 -23.14
N GLY A 396 -4.85 13.67 -23.14
CA GLY A 396 -6.10 12.97 -23.44
C GLY A 396 -6.26 12.58 -24.92
N GLY A 397 -5.36 11.75 -25.44
CA GLY A 397 -5.71 10.84 -26.53
C GLY A 397 -6.51 9.65 -25.99
N GLU A 398 -7.11 8.84 -26.86
CA GLU A 398 -7.84 7.61 -26.49
C GLU A 398 -7.05 6.63 -25.59
N GLU A 399 -5.73 6.82 -25.47
CA GLU A 399 -4.78 5.99 -24.72
C GLU A 399 -4.21 6.64 -23.44
N GLY A 400 -4.57 7.89 -23.10
CA GLY A 400 -4.08 8.58 -21.89
C GLY A 400 -4.91 8.27 -20.64
N GLN A 401 -4.26 8.19 -19.47
CA GLN A 401 -4.98 8.16 -18.19
C GLN A 401 -5.64 9.52 -17.97
N LYS A 402 -6.94 9.63 -18.28
CA LYS A 402 -7.74 10.83 -18.05
C LYS A 402 -7.67 11.23 -16.57
N GLU A 403 -7.54 12.53 -16.32
CA GLU A 403 -7.77 13.11 -14.99
C GLU A 403 -9.14 12.65 -14.50
N LYS A 404 -9.17 12.07 -13.29
CA LYS A 404 -10.39 11.54 -12.72
C LYS A 404 -10.99 12.53 -11.74
N GLU A 405 -12.29 12.75 -11.87
CA GLU A 405 -13.07 13.42 -10.84
C GLU A 405 -13.21 12.50 -9.63
N LEU A 406 -12.73 12.94 -8.46
CA LEU A 406 -12.75 12.16 -7.23
C LEU A 406 -14.14 12.25 -6.57
N GLN A 407 -14.77 11.09 -6.33
CA GLN A 407 -16.13 10.98 -5.78
C GLN A 407 -16.10 10.61 -4.29
N PHE A 408 -15.72 11.59 -3.47
CA PHE A 408 -15.64 11.45 -2.01
C PHE A 408 -17.01 11.37 -1.32
N LEU A 409 -17.00 10.99 -0.03
CA LEU A 409 -18.17 11.11 0.82
C LEU A 409 -18.62 12.59 0.87
N PRO A 410 -19.91 12.87 0.66
CA PRO A 410 -20.43 14.23 0.56
C PRO A 410 -20.54 14.86 1.95
N ILE A 411 -19.46 15.50 2.40
CA ILE A 411 -19.42 16.25 3.65
C ILE A 411 -19.67 17.72 3.36
N ASP A 412 -20.71 18.29 3.97
CA ASP A 412 -21.00 19.72 3.92
C ASP A 412 -21.02 20.26 5.36
N LEU A 413 -19.90 20.86 5.78
CA LEU A 413 -19.75 21.42 7.12
C LEU A 413 -20.64 22.64 7.36
N LYS A 414 -21.16 23.28 6.29
CA LYS A 414 -22.09 24.41 6.38
C LYS A 414 -23.54 23.96 6.56
N ARG A 415 -23.82 22.66 6.38
CA ARG A 415 -25.17 22.10 6.49
C ARG A 415 -25.14 20.75 7.22
N THR A 416 -25.03 20.83 8.54
CA THR A 416 -24.91 19.67 9.44
C THR A 416 -26.22 19.27 10.12
N TRP A 417 -27.37 19.70 9.58
CA TRP A 417 -28.71 19.45 10.10
C TRP A 417 -29.65 18.86 9.05
N ARG A 418 -30.73 18.22 9.50
CA ARG A 418 -31.75 17.63 8.62
C ARG A 418 -32.50 18.68 7.80
N GLU A 419 -33.02 18.26 6.65
CA GLU A 419 -33.89 19.11 5.85
C GLU A 419 -35.14 19.51 6.67
N GLY A 420 -35.47 20.80 6.65
CA GLY A 420 -36.58 21.35 7.43
C GLY A 420 -36.27 21.72 8.89
N ALA A 421 -35.02 21.55 9.37
CA ALA A 421 -34.62 22.06 10.68
C ALA A 421 -34.77 23.59 10.76
N ILE A 422 -35.13 24.11 11.93
CA ILE A 422 -35.41 25.54 12.17
C ILE A 422 -34.51 26.12 13.24
N GLY A 423 -34.07 27.39 13.04
CA GLY A 423 -33.37 28.25 14.01
C GLY A 423 -32.47 27.53 15.00
N ARG A 424 -33.00 27.30 16.21
CA ARG A 424 -32.31 26.64 17.33
C ARG A 424 -31.71 25.27 16.98
N GLU A 425 -32.44 24.42 16.27
CA GLU A 425 -31.98 23.09 15.87
C GLU A 425 -30.75 23.18 14.94
N ARG A 426 -30.70 24.22 14.08
CA ARG A 426 -29.53 24.45 13.22
C ARG A 426 -28.31 24.91 14.01
N THR A 427 -28.51 25.80 14.98
CA THR A 427 -27.43 26.28 15.85
C THR A 427 -26.85 25.14 16.69
N GLU A 428 -27.71 24.32 17.30
CA GLU A 428 -27.28 23.15 18.08
C GLU A 428 -26.53 22.14 17.19
N ALA A 429 -27.03 21.84 15.99
CA ALA A 429 -26.38 20.92 15.04
C ALA A 429 -25.09 21.49 14.39
N ALA A 430 -24.92 22.81 14.36
CA ALA A 430 -23.68 23.45 13.92
C ALA A 430 -22.57 23.36 14.98
N GLN A 431 -22.96 23.36 16.27
CA GLN A 431 -22.03 23.17 17.40
C GLN A 431 -21.71 21.70 17.67
N ASP A 432 -22.68 20.80 17.46
CA ASP A 432 -22.49 19.36 17.57
C ASP A 432 -22.92 18.65 16.28
N ARG A 433 -21.92 18.23 15.50
CA ARG A 433 -22.14 17.59 14.19
C ARG A 433 -22.51 16.11 14.27
N SER A 434 -22.82 15.59 15.47
CA SER A 434 -23.17 14.17 15.69
C SER A 434 -24.30 13.67 14.80
N TRP A 435 -25.32 14.50 14.54
CA TRP A 435 -26.40 14.12 13.63
C TRP A 435 -25.90 13.93 12.20
N ALA A 436 -25.06 14.84 11.69
CA ALA A 436 -24.53 14.76 10.33
C ALA A 436 -23.63 13.54 10.15
N LEU A 437 -22.80 13.21 11.14
CA LEU A 437 -21.98 12.00 11.14
C LEU A 437 -22.85 10.74 11.12
N GLY A 438 -23.86 10.66 12.00
CA GLY A 438 -24.79 9.53 12.04
C GLY A 438 -25.62 9.39 10.77
N ASP A 439 -26.02 10.51 10.15
CA ASP A 439 -26.74 10.49 8.88
C ASP A 439 -25.86 9.98 7.74
N LEU A 440 -24.60 10.42 7.67
CA LEU A 440 -23.63 9.95 6.69
C LEU A 440 -23.39 8.43 6.84
N ILE A 441 -23.15 7.95 8.06
CA ILE A 441 -22.98 6.52 8.34
C ILE A 441 -24.19 5.72 7.84
N ARG A 442 -25.41 6.16 8.15
CA ARG A 442 -26.63 5.45 7.74
C ARG A 442 -26.80 5.41 6.23
N ARG A 443 -26.53 6.51 5.50
CA ARG A 443 -26.63 6.56 4.03
C ARG A 443 -25.71 5.57 3.34
N TYR A 444 -24.54 5.31 3.92
CA TYR A 444 -23.52 4.40 3.37
C TYR A 444 -23.49 3.03 4.07
N SER A 445 -24.47 2.75 4.92
CA SER A 445 -24.69 1.43 5.49
C SER A 445 -25.44 0.51 4.52
N SER A 446 -25.26 -0.81 4.64
CA SER A 446 -25.93 -1.78 3.76
C SER A 446 -27.46 -1.76 3.99
N PRO A 447 -28.29 -1.60 2.94
CA PRO A 447 -29.75 -1.52 3.07
C PRO A 447 -30.39 -2.82 3.57
N LYS A 448 -29.68 -3.95 3.49
CA LYS A 448 -30.23 -5.26 3.86
C LYS A 448 -30.21 -5.56 5.36
N ASN A 449 -29.32 -4.94 6.14
CA ASN A 449 -29.13 -5.26 7.57
C ASN A 449 -28.94 -4.05 8.50
N ASN A 450 -28.98 -2.81 7.99
CA ASN A 450 -28.71 -1.59 8.77
C ASN A 450 -27.41 -1.70 9.58
N ASP A 451 -26.38 -2.30 8.97
CA ASP A 451 -25.09 -2.53 9.60
C ASP A 451 -24.27 -1.24 9.61
N GLU A 452 -24.46 -0.45 10.67
CA GLU A 452 -23.76 0.83 10.86
C GLU A 452 -22.23 0.67 10.86
N LYS A 453 -21.71 -0.53 11.19
CA LYS A 453 -20.27 -0.81 11.12
C LYS A 453 -19.72 -0.71 9.70
N LYS A 454 -20.54 -0.99 8.69
CA LYS A 454 -20.14 -0.81 7.29
C LYS A 454 -20.00 0.67 6.95
N GLY A 455 -20.95 1.50 7.37
CA GLY A 455 -20.89 2.95 7.17
C GLY A 455 -19.71 3.59 7.92
N GLU A 456 -19.44 3.14 9.16
CA GLU A 456 -18.24 3.52 9.91
C GLU A 456 -16.95 3.08 9.19
N GLY A 457 -16.96 1.89 8.59
CA GLY A 457 -15.87 1.38 7.76
C GLY A 457 -15.59 2.22 6.51
N GLU A 458 -16.64 2.73 5.84
CA GLU A 458 -16.49 3.63 4.68
C GLU A 458 -15.81 4.94 5.06
N ILE A 459 -16.16 5.52 6.21
CA ILE A 459 -15.55 6.75 6.73
C ILE A 459 -14.06 6.52 7.05
N LEU A 460 -13.76 5.46 7.82
CA LEU A 460 -12.38 5.13 8.17
C LEU A 460 -11.53 4.78 6.93
N GLY A 461 -12.08 4.02 5.99
CA GLY A 461 -11.38 3.65 4.77
C GLY A 461 -11.15 4.83 3.82
N GLU A 462 -12.08 5.80 3.76
CA GLU A 462 -11.84 7.05 3.04
C GLU A 462 -10.80 7.93 3.74
N LEU A 463 -10.80 8.00 5.07
CA LEU A 463 -9.77 8.70 5.84
C LEU A 463 -8.37 8.10 5.61
N GLN A 464 -8.27 6.77 5.53
CA GLN A 464 -7.05 6.04 5.14
C GLN A 464 -6.64 6.36 3.70
N PHE A 465 -7.57 6.22 2.75
CA PHE A 465 -7.33 6.48 1.35
C PHE A 465 -6.79 7.91 1.13
N CYS A 466 -7.48 8.91 1.68
CA CYS A 466 -7.10 10.31 1.53
C CYS A 466 -5.68 10.53 2.04
N PHE A 467 -5.37 10.10 3.26
CA PHE A 467 -4.03 10.23 3.83
C PHE A 467 -2.94 9.60 2.95
N LEU A 468 -3.17 8.38 2.46
CA LEU A 468 -2.19 7.70 1.62
C LEU A 468 -1.97 8.38 0.27
N MET A 469 -3.00 9.02 -0.30
CA MET A 469 -2.86 9.81 -1.53
C MET A 469 -2.18 11.17 -1.28
N ILE A 470 -2.32 11.75 -0.09
CA ILE A 470 -1.50 12.91 0.33
C ILE A 470 -0.04 12.48 0.43
N LEU A 471 0.23 11.41 1.19
CA LEU A 471 1.57 10.89 1.46
C LEU A 471 2.34 10.53 0.17
N THR A 472 1.70 9.87 -0.78
CA THR A 472 2.38 9.32 -1.96
C THR A 472 2.31 10.24 -3.19
N LEU A 473 1.18 10.90 -3.42
CA LEU A 473 0.92 11.70 -4.63
C LEU A 473 0.85 13.21 -4.37
N MET A 474 0.88 13.66 -3.11
CA MET A 474 0.62 15.07 -2.75
C MET A 474 -0.70 15.58 -3.31
N ASN A 475 -1.75 14.75 -3.29
CA ASN A 475 -3.04 15.12 -3.86
C ASN A 475 -3.79 16.12 -2.96
N TYR A 476 -4.07 17.32 -3.50
CA TYR A 476 -4.72 18.41 -2.76
C TYR A 476 -6.17 18.11 -2.35
N SER A 477 -7.00 17.58 -3.25
CA SER A 477 -8.40 17.25 -2.89
C SER A 477 -8.49 16.17 -1.81
N CYS A 478 -7.55 15.23 -1.78
CA CYS A 478 -7.43 14.27 -0.68
C CYS A 478 -7.06 14.94 0.65
N LEU A 479 -6.19 15.96 0.65
CA LEU A 479 -5.88 16.76 1.85
C LEU A 479 -7.13 17.47 2.37
N GLU A 480 -7.83 18.16 1.49
CA GLU A 480 -9.09 18.85 1.80
C GLU A 480 -10.16 17.90 2.35
N GLN A 481 -10.32 16.73 1.73
CA GLN A 481 -11.27 15.72 2.21
C GLN A 481 -10.85 15.12 3.56
N TRP A 482 -9.56 14.88 3.77
CA TRP A 482 -9.02 14.43 5.06
C TRP A 482 -9.31 15.44 6.16
N LYS A 483 -9.09 16.75 5.92
CA LYS A 483 -9.46 17.83 6.85
C LYS A 483 -10.97 17.86 7.12
N ARG A 484 -11.83 17.71 6.11
CA ARG A 484 -13.30 17.69 6.27
C ARG A 484 -13.79 16.50 7.09
N LEU A 485 -13.25 15.31 6.85
CA LEU A 485 -13.57 14.11 7.63
C LEU A 485 -13.21 14.31 9.10
N LEU A 486 -12.01 14.80 9.38
CA LEU A 486 -11.58 15.10 10.75
C LEU A 486 -12.43 16.20 11.39
N ALA A 487 -12.72 17.28 10.68
CA ALA A 487 -13.58 18.36 11.16
C ALA A 487 -14.99 17.88 11.49
N LEU A 488 -15.57 17.00 10.67
CA LEU A 488 -16.88 16.39 10.95
C LEU A 488 -16.81 15.53 12.22
N ILE A 489 -15.83 14.62 12.32
CA ILE A 489 -15.75 13.64 13.40
C ILE A 489 -15.39 14.32 14.73
N LEU A 490 -14.33 15.13 14.77
CA LEU A 490 -13.76 15.71 15.99
C LEU A 490 -14.56 16.91 16.54
N THR A 491 -15.66 17.29 15.89
CA THR A 491 -16.63 18.26 16.46
C THR A 491 -17.94 17.61 16.90
N CYS A 492 -18.05 16.29 16.81
CA CYS A 492 -19.18 15.57 17.39
C CYS A 492 -19.00 15.42 18.91
N ARG A 493 -20.06 15.66 19.69
CA ARG A 493 -20.07 15.45 21.15
C ARG A 493 -20.92 14.24 21.54
N ILE A 494 -22.18 14.19 21.12
CA ILE A 494 -23.08 13.07 21.41
C ILE A 494 -22.54 11.76 20.82
N ALA A 495 -22.04 11.80 19.58
CA ALA A 495 -21.57 10.61 18.88
C ALA A 495 -20.34 9.95 19.55
N ILE A 496 -19.58 10.68 20.37
CA ILE A 496 -18.44 10.11 21.12
C ILE A 496 -18.91 8.93 21.96
N LYS A 497 -20.05 9.08 22.66
CA LYS A 497 -20.63 8.04 23.51
C LYS A 497 -21.37 6.97 22.70
N GLU A 498 -22.13 7.39 21.68
CA GLU A 498 -22.91 6.45 20.87
C GLU A 498 -22.02 5.54 20.01
N ARG A 499 -20.80 5.99 19.65
CA ARG A 499 -19.91 5.34 18.69
C ARG A 499 -18.46 5.27 19.18
N GLU A 500 -18.24 5.00 20.47
CA GLU A 500 -16.88 4.93 21.05
C GLU A 500 -15.85 4.14 20.23
N PRO A 501 -16.17 2.96 19.64
CA PRO A 501 -15.21 2.20 18.83
C PRO A 501 -14.71 2.96 17.60
N LEU A 502 -15.58 3.76 16.95
CA LEU A 502 -15.21 4.57 15.80
C LEU A 502 -14.20 5.65 16.22
N PHE A 503 -14.48 6.37 17.31
CA PHE A 503 -13.59 7.44 17.78
C PHE A 503 -12.24 6.90 18.24
N ARG A 504 -12.22 5.77 18.95
CA ARG A 504 -10.98 5.06 19.28
C ARG A 504 -10.17 4.74 18.02
N ASP A 505 -10.80 4.15 17.01
CA ASP A 505 -10.13 3.76 15.76
C ASP A 505 -9.63 4.99 14.98
N VAL A 506 -10.39 6.09 14.96
CA VAL A 506 -9.98 7.37 14.35
C VAL A 506 -8.74 7.94 15.05
N LEU A 507 -8.70 7.98 16.38
CA LEU A 507 -7.56 8.51 17.13
C LEU A 507 -6.30 7.64 16.92
N GLN A 508 -6.44 6.31 16.95
CA GLN A 508 -5.34 5.40 16.68
C GLN A 508 -4.81 5.55 15.25
N LEU A 509 -5.71 5.69 14.28
CA LEU A 509 -5.35 5.91 12.88
C LEU A 509 -4.69 7.28 12.70
N LEU A 510 -5.25 8.35 13.27
CA LEU A 510 -4.68 9.70 13.19
C LEU A 510 -3.27 9.74 13.77
N ARG A 511 -3.05 9.11 14.94
CA ARG A 511 -1.70 8.99 15.52
C ARG A 511 -0.75 8.26 14.57
N LEU A 512 -1.18 7.19 13.93
CA LEU A 512 -0.38 6.45 12.97
C LEU A 512 -0.07 7.29 11.71
N GLN A 513 -1.05 8.03 11.20
CA GLN A 513 -0.91 8.93 10.06
C GLN A 513 0.09 10.05 10.37
N LEU A 514 -0.03 10.70 11.53
CA LEU A 514 0.86 11.78 11.93
C LEU A 514 2.32 11.35 12.11
N ARG A 515 2.59 10.09 12.46
CA ARG A 515 3.96 9.53 12.48
C ARG A 515 4.62 9.50 11.11
N HIS A 516 3.82 9.41 10.04
CA HIS A 516 4.28 9.47 8.65
C HIS A 516 4.11 10.87 8.04
N GLY A 517 3.84 11.90 8.86
CA GLY A 517 3.65 13.27 8.38
C GLY A 517 4.93 13.91 7.82
N GLU A 518 6.10 13.53 8.36
CA GLU A 518 7.42 13.95 7.83
C GLU A 518 7.82 13.20 6.55
N ASP A 519 7.23 12.02 6.29
CA ASP A 519 7.52 11.23 5.09
C ASP A 519 6.88 11.85 3.83
N ILE A 520 6.00 12.83 4.00
CA ILE A 520 5.37 13.58 2.90
C ILE A 520 6.39 14.57 2.35
N ASP A 521 6.60 14.56 1.04
CA ASP A 521 7.46 15.54 0.39
C ASP A 521 6.97 16.97 0.65
N GLY A 522 7.79 17.79 1.31
CA GLY A 522 7.40 19.14 1.74
C GLY A 522 6.58 19.19 3.04
N GLY A 523 6.31 18.05 3.69
CA GLY A 523 5.61 17.99 4.98
C GLY A 523 4.09 18.14 4.89
N LEU A 524 3.37 17.42 5.75
CA LEU A 524 1.91 17.37 5.77
C LEU A 524 1.22 18.76 5.88
N PHE A 525 1.83 19.68 6.63
CA PHE A 525 1.22 20.97 6.98
C PHE A 525 1.66 22.14 6.08
N GLU A 526 2.64 21.94 5.19
CA GLU A 526 3.09 23.01 4.29
C GLU A 526 2.28 23.05 2.99
N MET A 527 1.52 21.99 2.68
CA MET A 527 0.83 21.81 1.40
C MET A 527 -0.23 22.87 1.09
N ASP A 528 -0.98 23.33 2.10
CA ASP A 528 -2.06 24.31 1.94
C ASP A 528 -1.80 25.63 2.70
N GLY A 529 -0.56 25.84 3.13
CA GLY A 529 -0.17 27.04 3.87
C GLY A 529 -0.65 27.09 5.33
N ASP A 530 -1.18 25.98 5.86
CA ASP A 530 -1.52 25.79 7.27
C ASP A 530 -0.27 25.46 8.10
N TYR A 531 0.67 26.40 8.11
CA TYR A 531 1.94 26.27 8.83
C TYR A 531 1.71 25.85 10.29
N ASP A 532 2.58 24.97 10.79
CA ASP A 532 2.52 24.41 12.15
C ASP A 532 1.24 23.59 12.48
N GLY A 533 0.41 23.25 11.47
CA GLY A 533 -0.77 22.41 11.63
C GLY A 533 -1.85 23.03 12.51
N ASN A 534 -2.04 24.34 12.42
CA ASN A 534 -2.96 25.11 13.27
C ASN A 534 -4.39 24.59 13.19
N PHE A 535 -4.89 24.22 12.01
CA PHE A 535 -6.20 23.60 11.84
C PHE A 535 -6.37 22.38 12.77
N LEU A 536 -5.44 21.43 12.69
CA LEU A 536 -5.54 20.18 13.43
C LEU A 536 -5.31 20.42 14.93
N ARG A 537 -4.38 21.29 15.28
CA ARG A 537 -4.11 21.66 16.68
C ARG A 537 -5.33 22.28 17.34
N LYS A 538 -6.02 23.22 16.69
CA LYS A 538 -7.26 23.84 17.18
C LYS A 538 -8.35 22.79 17.37
N LEU A 539 -8.57 21.97 16.33
CA LEU A 539 -9.57 20.91 16.33
C LEU A 539 -9.35 19.88 17.45
N LEU A 540 -8.11 19.43 17.65
CA LEU A 540 -7.75 18.50 18.73
C LEU A 540 -7.91 19.13 20.12
N THR A 541 -7.61 20.43 20.28
CA THR A 541 -7.78 21.15 21.55
C THR A 541 -9.26 21.20 21.96
N ASP A 542 -10.15 21.50 21.01
CA ASP A 542 -11.60 21.52 21.26
C ASP A 542 -12.18 20.12 21.50
N PHE A 543 -11.73 19.14 20.72
CA PHE A 543 -12.15 17.76 20.89
C PHE A 543 -11.72 17.20 22.26
N ARG A 544 -10.48 17.45 22.67
CA ARG A 544 -9.95 17.08 23.99
C ARG A 544 -10.83 17.61 25.11
N GLN A 545 -11.21 18.90 25.04
CA GLN A 545 -12.13 19.49 26.02
C GLN A 545 -13.47 18.75 26.06
N SER A 546 -14.02 18.42 24.90
CA SER A 546 -15.30 17.70 24.79
C SER A 546 -15.22 16.29 25.41
N VAL A 547 -14.14 15.54 25.18
CA VAL A 547 -13.92 14.20 25.76
C VAL A 547 -13.86 14.26 27.29
N HIS A 548 -13.11 15.21 27.86
CA HIS A 548 -12.99 15.32 29.32
C HIS A 548 -14.29 15.78 30.01
N GLN A 549 -15.03 16.71 29.40
CA GLN A 549 -16.31 17.18 29.94
C GLN A 549 -17.37 16.08 30.00
N LEU A 550 -17.38 15.19 29.01
CA LEU A 550 -18.35 14.10 28.93
C LEU A 550 -18.16 13.05 30.04
N GLU A 551 -16.94 12.86 30.54
CA GLU A 551 -16.63 11.91 31.60
C GLU A 551 -16.77 12.48 33.01
N GLU A 552 -16.51 13.77 33.23
CA GLU A 552 -16.79 14.43 34.52
C GLU A 552 -18.28 14.37 34.90
N SER A 553 -19.14 14.21 33.89
CA SER A 553 -20.59 14.05 34.06
C SER A 553 -21.04 12.62 34.41
N GLU A 554 -20.15 11.62 34.36
CA GLU A 554 -20.51 10.20 34.58
C GLU A 554 -20.10 9.70 35.97
N THR A 555 -21.11 9.24 36.73
CA THR A 555 -20.95 8.57 38.04
C THR A 555 -20.80 7.04 37.93
N ASP A 556 -20.93 6.47 36.73
CA ASP A 556 -20.91 5.01 36.51
C ASP A 556 -19.56 4.55 35.98
N GLY A 557 -18.92 3.62 36.69
CA GLY A 557 -17.54 3.16 36.48
C GLY A 557 -17.27 2.31 35.22
N ALA A 558 -17.90 2.62 34.08
CA ALA A 558 -17.48 2.10 32.78
C ALA A 558 -16.38 3.02 32.22
N GLY A 559 -15.15 2.52 32.07
CA GLY A 559 -14.06 3.30 31.50
C GLY A 559 -14.28 3.56 30.00
N SER A 560 -14.24 4.83 29.61
CA SER A 560 -14.27 5.29 28.21
C SER A 560 -13.12 4.70 27.39
N LEU A 561 -13.43 4.21 26.19
CA LEU A 561 -12.42 3.73 25.24
C LEU A 561 -11.66 4.87 24.56
N VAL A 562 -12.22 6.08 24.57
CA VAL A 562 -11.72 7.22 23.76
C VAL A 562 -10.67 8.01 24.52
N ARG A 563 -10.83 8.22 25.83
CA ARG A 563 -9.90 9.03 26.62
C ARG A 563 -8.47 8.49 26.66
N PRO A 564 -8.21 7.20 26.90
CA PRO A 564 -6.85 6.68 26.88
C PRO A 564 -6.14 6.93 25.55
N GLU A 565 -6.87 6.82 24.42
CA GLU A 565 -6.31 7.10 23.10
C GLU A 565 -6.10 8.60 22.86
N MET A 566 -7.00 9.45 23.37
CA MET A 566 -6.84 10.90 23.29
C MET A 566 -5.63 11.36 24.12
N ASP A 567 -5.47 10.87 25.35
CA ASP A 567 -4.33 11.16 26.21
C ASP A 567 -3.02 10.68 25.56
N ALA A 568 -3.02 9.52 24.91
CA ALA A 568 -1.87 8.99 24.20
C ALA A 568 -1.53 9.80 22.93
N LEU A 569 -2.54 10.30 22.22
CA LEU A 569 -2.34 11.21 21.08
C LEU A 569 -1.77 12.55 21.57
N GLU A 570 -2.31 13.13 22.65
CA GLU A 570 -1.83 14.39 23.24
C GLU A 570 -0.36 14.28 23.65
N GLN A 571 0.02 13.21 24.35
CA GLN A 571 1.41 12.98 24.73
C GLN A 571 2.34 12.89 23.51
N TRP A 572 1.87 12.21 22.46
CA TRP A 572 2.67 12.03 21.25
C TRP A 572 2.83 13.34 20.46
N VAL A 573 1.76 14.10 20.20
CA VAL A 573 1.86 15.39 19.48
C VAL A 573 2.63 16.44 20.27
N ARG A 574 2.60 16.37 21.61
CA ARG A 574 3.44 17.21 22.46
C ARG A 574 4.93 16.87 22.33
N ALA A 575 5.25 15.58 22.22
CA ALA A 575 6.63 15.13 22.06
C ALA A 575 7.19 15.44 20.67
N GLU A 576 6.41 15.20 19.62
CA GLU A 576 6.86 15.32 18.23
C GLU A 576 6.75 16.76 17.69
N TYR A 577 5.59 17.39 17.86
CA TYR A 577 5.29 18.72 17.30
C TYR A 577 5.34 19.85 18.35
N GLY A 578 5.56 19.54 19.63
CA GLY A 578 5.51 20.54 20.71
C GLY A 578 4.11 21.10 20.96
N TRP A 579 3.04 20.44 20.48
CA TRP A 579 1.68 20.93 20.61
C TRP A 579 1.15 20.73 22.03
N GLU A 580 0.77 21.83 22.68
CA GLU A 580 0.02 21.79 23.94
C GLU A 580 -1.48 21.99 23.67
N LEU A 581 -2.29 20.96 23.93
CA LEU A 581 -3.73 20.92 23.64
C LEU A 581 -4.60 21.45 24.81
N ARG A 582 -4.08 22.42 25.58
CA ARG A 582 -4.78 23.00 26.74
C ARG A 582 -5.18 24.44 26.45
N LYS A 583 -6.48 24.74 26.59
CA LYS A 583 -7.02 26.10 26.39
C LYS A 583 -6.45 27.12 27.38
N ASP A 584 -6.16 26.68 28.60
CA ASP A 584 -5.75 27.54 29.73
C ASP A 584 -4.41 28.27 29.52
N LEU A 585 -3.63 27.88 28.50
CA LEU A 585 -2.30 28.42 28.20
C LEU A 585 -2.24 29.27 26.92
N ILE A 586 -3.33 29.34 26.13
CA ILE A 586 -3.41 30.17 24.92
C ILE A 586 -4.04 31.53 25.29
N MET A 587 -3.42 32.24 26.24
CA MET A 587 -3.74 33.64 26.51
C MET A 587 -2.82 34.52 25.67
N ARG A 588 -3.34 35.18 24.63
CA ARG A 588 -2.63 36.27 23.95
C ARG A 588 -2.98 37.57 24.66
N ARG A 589 -1.96 38.26 25.19
CA ARG A 589 -2.10 39.60 25.74
C ARG A 589 -1.78 40.63 24.66
N GLY A 590 -2.74 41.50 24.36
CA GLY A 590 -2.60 42.59 23.40
C GLY A 590 -2.99 43.93 24.03
N MET A 591 -2.32 45.00 23.60
CA MET A 591 -2.73 46.37 23.96
C MET A 591 -3.67 46.90 22.88
N LEU A 592 -4.93 47.16 23.23
CA LEU A 592 -5.92 47.75 22.34
C LEU A 592 -5.99 49.25 22.60
N GLN A 593 -5.85 50.08 21.55
CA GLN A 593 -5.97 51.53 21.68
C GLN A 593 -7.40 51.96 21.33
N LEU A 594 -8.08 52.58 22.28
CA LEU A 594 -9.45 53.09 22.14
C LEU A 594 -9.47 54.40 21.33
N GLU A 595 -10.65 54.80 20.84
CA GLU A 595 -10.85 56.03 20.03
C GLU A 595 -10.44 57.32 20.75
N ASP A 596 -10.39 57.30 22.09
CA ASP A 596 -9.91 58.41 22.93
C ASP A 596 -8.38 58.37 23.17
N GLY A 597 -7.69 57.38 22.60
CA GLY A 597 -6.25 57.21 22.69
C GLY A 597 -5.76 56.42 23.91
N GLU A 598 -6.66 55.95 24.78
CA GLU A 598 -6.32 55.14 25.95
C GLU A 598 -5.94 53.71 25.53
N GLN A 599 -4.82 53.20 26.04
CA GLN A 599 -4.35 51.83 25.76
C GLN A 599 -4.78 50.91 26.88
N VAL A 600 -5.65 49.95 26.57
CA VAL A 600 -6.16 48.96 27.51
C VAL A 600 -5.51 47.61 27.20
N GLU A 601 -4.91 46.98 28.23
CA GLU A 601 -4.42 45.61 28.13
C GLU A 601 -5.63 44.67 28.11
N MET A 602 -5.86 44.03 26.97
CA MET A 602 -6.98 43.11 26.77
C MET A 602 -6.44 41.68 26.79
N GLU A 603 -7.03 40.85 27.65
CA GLU A 603 -6.79 39.40 27.65
C GLU A 603 -7.72 38.80 26.59
N MET A 604 -7.18 38.48 25.41
CA MET A 604 -7.95 37.81 24.37
C MET A 604 -7.81 36.31 24.54
N SER A 605 -8.95 35.63 24.69
CA SER A 605 -8.99 34.18 24.52
C SER A 605 -8.71 33.92 23.03
N GLY A 606 -7.73 33.08 22.70
CA GLY A 606 -7.39 32.78 21.30
C GLY A 606 -8.52 32.12 20.50
N ALA A 607 -9.71 31.95 21.08
CA ALA A 607 -10.91 31.46 20.40
C ALA A 607 -11.69 32.58 19.69
N ASP A 608 -11.57 33.84 20.12
CA ASP A 608 -12.47 34.91 19.69
C ASP A 608 -12.05 35.61 18.37
N GLU A 609 -10.78 35.56 17.97
CA GLU A 609 -10.31 36.17 16.70
C GLU A 609 -10.46 35.23 15.50
N ASP A 610 -10.31 33.91 15.66
CA ASP A 610 -10.32 32.98 14.51
C ASP A 610 -11.75 32.53 14.10
N ASP A 611 -12.79 33.02 14.79
CA ASP A 611 -14.18 32.94 14.30
C ASP A 611 -14.48 34.05 13.25
N GLU A 612 -13.52 34.94 12.97
CA GLU A 612 -13.59 35.96 11.91
C GLU A 612 -13.39 35.41 10.48
N THR A 613 -13.32 34.09 10.28
CA THR A 613 -13.46 33.48 8.93
C THR A 613 -14.87 33.63 8.36
N GLY A 614 -15.80 34.24 9.08
CA GLY A 614 -17.17 34.49 8.62
C GLY A 614 -18.02 33.22 8.50
N GLU A 615 -17.54 32.08 9.02
CA GLU A 615 -18.26 30.80 8.95
C GLU A 615 -19.49 30.75 9.88
N TYR A 616 -19.61 31.71 10.80
CA TYR A 616 -20.76 31.87 11.71
C TYR A 616 -21.62 33.11 11.43
N ALA A 617 -21.59 33.65 10.20
CA ALA A 617 -22.62 34.62 9.83
C ALA A 617 -23.96 33.89 9.65
N PRO A 618 -25.00 34.16 10.47
CA PRO A 618 -26.33 33.61 10.20
C PRO A 618 -26.79 34.11 8.84
N VAL A 619 -27.11 33.18 7.95
CA VAL A 619 -27.80 33.50 6.68
C VAL A 619 -29.03 34.33 7.05
N ILE A 620 -29.08 35.58 6.57
CA ILE A 620 -30.22 36.47 6.78
C ILE A 620 -31.45 35.75 6.25
N VAL A 621 -32.36 35.40 7.16
CA VAL A 621 -33.64 34.82 6.82
C VAL A 621 -34.49 35.95 6.30
N ASP A 622 -34.74 35.97 4.99
CA ASP A 622 -35.80 36.79 4.44
C ASP A 622 -37.13 36.22 4.96
N THR A 623 -37.64 36.84 6.02
CA THR A 623 -38.98 36.55 6.53
C THR A 623 -39.96 37.05 5.50
N GLY A 624 -40.39 36.14 4.62
CA GLY A 624 -41.46 36.36 3.66
C GLY A 624 -42.78 36.64 4.37
N ASP A 625 -42.96 37.86 4.84
CA ASP A 625 -44.24 38.43 5.18
C ASP A 625 -44.70 39.31 4.03
N GLY A 626 -45.40 38.69 3.09
CA GLY A 626 -46.20 39.42 2.12
C GLY A 626 -47.42 40.02 2.81
N THR A 627 -47.52 41.35 2.85
CA THR A 627 -48.82 42.05 2.77
C THR A 627 -48.70 43.39 2.05
N GLY A 628 -49.27 43.38 0.83
CA GLY A 628 -49.82 44.46 -0.01
C GLY A 628 -49.57 45.95 0.27
N GLN A 629 -49.23 46.66 -0.81
CA GLN A 629 -50.11 47.73 -1.31
C GLN A 629 -49.89 47.99 -2.81
N GLU A 630 -50.99 47.90 -3.56
CA GLU A 630 -51.13 48.30 -4.96
C GLU A 630 -50.83 49.80 -5.13
N HIS A 631 -50.17 50.19 -6.23
CA HIS A 631 -50.56 51.37 -6.99
C HIS A 631 -50.13 51.27 -8.45
N GLU A 632 -51.09 51.60 -9.32
CA GLU A 632 -51.07 51.61 -10.77
C GLU A 632 -50.10 52.60 -11.43
N ALA A 633 -49.70 52.20 -12.66
CA ALA A 633 -49.52 53.01 -13.88
C ALA A 633 -48.47 54.14 -13.93
N THR A 634 -47.54 54.05 -14.88
CA THR A 634 -47.68 54.68 -16.22
C THR A 634 -46.43 54.47 -17.07
N ASP A 635 -46.65 54.23 -18.38
CA ASP A 635 -45.66 54.39 -19.44
C ASP A 635 -44.99 55.78 -19.40
N VAL A 636 -43.76 55.88 -19.96
CA VAL A 636 -43.35 56.84 -21.01
C VAL A 636 -41.84 57.14 -20.95
N ASP A 637 -41.21 56.93 -22.11
CA ASP A 637 -40.02 57.57 -22.72
C ASP A 637 -38.59 57.44 -22.16
N THR A 638 -37.79 56.72 -22.97
CA THR A 638 -36.42 57.05 -23.40
C THR A 638 -36.23 58.54 -23.74
N PRO A 639 -35.02 59.12 -23.55
CA PRO A 639 -34.07 59.23 -24.69
C PRO A 639 -32.58 59.03 -24.29
N MET A 640 -31.80 58.35 -25.15
CA MET A 640 -30.67 58.86 -25.96
C MET A 640 -29.64 59.72 -25.20
N ASP A 641 -28.37 59.29 -25.16
CA ASP A 641 -27.43 59.20 -26.28
C ASP A 641 -26.51 57.97 -26.19
#